data_AF-D0MEP2-F1
#
_entry.id   AF-D0MEP2-F1
#
_cell.length_a   1.000
_cell.length_b   1.000
_cell.length_c   1.000
_cell.angle_alpha   90.00
_cell.angle_beta   90.00
_cell.angle_gamma   90.00
#
_symmetry.space_group_name_H-M   'P 1'
#
loop_
_entity.id
_entity.type
_entity.pdbx_description
1 polymer ?
#
loop_
_entity_poly.entity_id
_entity_poly.type
_entity_poly.pdbx_seq_one_letter_code
_entity_poly.pdbx_strand_id
1 'polypeptide(L)'
;MKGAIAWGFGLLLLVAGPNAWAQVPAAVPAFPGAEGFGMFTPGGRGGRVYLVTTLADYDADEPPIPGSLRAAVEAEGPRIVVFRVAGYIDLKRPLVVSHPYLTIAGQTAPGEGVTLRRYGLEINAPHVVVRYLRVRPGDVAHIEQDAINVRASYVVIDHCSVSWATDEVLSVSGRASEVTIQWCLIAESLNRSVHHKGAHGYGSLFSSGGRISVHHTIYAFHESRNPRPKDVLLDFRNNLIYGFGDRAGYSRNDLTRMNYVGNYIYPLAYSRHARWAFLLEGTNTRIFLEDNVLRLGDRLLRPDWGLIRPPEGWTAEAIEARARVPLPFPAPSVQTVPAEAVPALLLAEAGAMRPRRDAVDRRIVELIRRGEGQLIDSQEEVGGWPPLATAPPSPDADADGMPDAWEKRHGLNPQDPADAAGDLDGDGYTNIEEYLNDTDPARPERWVPPPVIRPDPLAAPPDTTLTITLHGAHGPIHYTVDGREPTAADPRYSGPFTVRRPAHVRARVVASGDATLTTSAFAFYEAPEVLAAQHPNGPLRPGLLLRRYRAADWDESPPIETLPPVETDTIGRLDLTLWGDEPGTALWFEGYLQVPETGRYRFFLEADPRSRLWIDGQVVAHGRTPEAGPFTAVLAAGWHHVRLLLLREWDLSPVQVRWAGPGQPWQPLTAAAFFVKVPPSP
;
A
#
# COMPACT_ATOMS: atom_id res chain seq x y z
N MET A 1 18.85 -9.12 -58.92
CA MET A 1 19.82 -8.83 -57.84
C MET A 1 19.40 -7.53 -57.16
N LYS A 2 19.18 -7.57 -55.83
CA LYS A 2 19.15 -6.47 -54.83
C LYS A 2 18.39 -5.18 -55.24
N GLY A 3 17.38 -4.65 -54.55
CA GLY A 3 16.90 -4.79 -53.18
C GLY A 3 16.06 -3.53 -52.93
N ALA A 4 14.96 -3.67 -52.19
CA ALA A 4 14.01 -2.60 -51.89
C ALA A 4 14.49 -1.70 -50.73
N ILE A 5 13.95 -0.48 -50.64
CA ILE A 5 13.16 0.07 -49.51
C ILE A 5 13.25 1.60 -49.46
N ALA A 6 12.08 2.19 -49.25
CA ALA A 6 11.73 3.60 -49.23
C ALA A 6 12.25 4.36 -48.00
N TRP A 7 12.46 5.66 -48.19
CA TRP A 7 12.70 6.64 -47.13
C TRP A 7 11.37 6.94 -46.40
N GLY A 8 11.27 6.49 -45.15
CA GLY A 8 10.17 6.82 -44.23
C GLY A 8 10.48 8.07 -43.41
N PHE A 9 9.49 8.95 -43.30
CA PHE A 9 9.47 10.15 -42.48
C PHE A 9 9.84 9.88 -41.02
N GLY A 10 10.69 10.75 -40.45
CA GLY A 10 11.05 10.73 -39.04
C GLY A 10 9.88 11.13 -38.15
N LEU A 11 9.44 10.20 -37.31
CA LEU A 11 8.55 10.47 -36.17
C LEU A 11 9.43 10.86 -34.97
N LEU A 12 9.29 12.10 -34.50
CA LEU A 12 9.90 12.57 -33.27
C LEU A 12 9.22 11.84 -32.09
N LEU A 13 9.87 10.82 -31.53
CA LEU A 13 9.47 10.20 -30.27
C LEU A 13 9.85 11.13 -29.12
N LEU A 14 8.88 11.90 -28.63
CA LEU A 14 8.95 12.55 -27.32
C LEU A 14 8.97 11.46 -26.24
N VAL A 15 10.16 11.16 -25.74
CA VAL A 15 10.36 10.29 -24.58
C VAL A 15 9.92 11.05 -23.33
N ALA A 16 8.74 10.69 -22.82
CA ALA A 16 8.28 11.14 -21.50
C ALA A 16 9.17 10.52 -20.41
N GLY A 17 9.88 11.37 -19.66
CA GLY A 17 10.60 11.00 -18.45
C GLY A 17 9.79 11.32 -17.17
N PRO A 18 10.07 10.64 -16.04
CA PRO A 18 9.12 10.51 -14.94
C PRO A 18 9.39 11.54 -13.84
N ASN A 19 8.44 12.44 -13.61
CA ASN A 19 8.00 12.73 -12.24
C ASN A 19 6.67 11.99 -12.13
N ALA A 20 6.50 11.10 -11.14
CA ALA A 20 5.28 10.31 -11.01
C ALA A 20 4.09 11.22 -10.70
N TRP A 21 3.44 11.72 -11.74
CA TRP A 21 2.08 12.21 -11.72
C TRP A 21 1.24 11.00 -12.13
N ALA A 22 0.49 10.44 -11.19
CA ALA A 22 -0.43 9.37 -11.50
C ALA A 22 -1.48 9.93 -12.46
N GLN A 23 -1.32 9.63 -13.75
CA GLN A 23 -2.47 9.63 -14.64
C GLN A 23 -3.31 8.44 -14.20
N VAL A 24 -4.46 8.71 -13.58
CA VAL A 24 -5.53 7.72 -13.61
C VAL A 24 -6.10 7.80 -15.03
N PRO A 25 -6.10 6.72 -15.82
CA PRO A 25 -6.96 6.65 -17.00
C PRO A 25 -8.40 7.02 -16.60
N ALA A 26 -9.27 7.39 -17.54
CA ALA A 26 -10.70 7.41 -17.25
C ALA A 26 -11.16 5.96 -16.98
N ALA A 27 -10.95 5.48 -15.76
CA ALA A 27 -11.11 4.09 -15.35
C ALA A 27 -12.29 4.01 -14.37
N VAL A 28 -13.24 3.14 -14.67
CA VAL A 28 -14.36 2.83 -13.76
C VAL A 28 -13.77 2.25 -12.46
N PRO A 29 -14.22 2.68 -11.27
CA PRO A 29 -13.80 2.07 -10.01
C PRO A 29 -13.99 0.55 -9.99
N ALA A 30 -13.31 -0.14 -9.09
CA ALA A 30 -13.41 -1.59 -8.93
C ALA A 30 -14.86 -2.01 -8.64
N PHE A 31 -15.56 -1.19 -7.87
CA PHE A 31 -16.98 -1.28 -7.55
C PHE A 31 -17.42 0.04 -6.91
N PRO A 32 -18.73 0.35 -6.85
CA PRO A 32 -19.25 1.49 -6.07
C PRO A 32 -18.80 1.40 -4.60
N GLY A 33 -18.07 2.43 -4.14
CA GLY A 33 -17.49 2.46 -2.78
C GLY A 33 -16.05 1.91 -2.66
N ALA A 34 -15.39 1.53 -3.76
CA ALA A 34 -13.95 1.32 -3.76
C ALA A 34 -13.22 2.67 -3.61
N GLU A 35 -12.30 2.76 -2.64
CA GLU A 35 -11.54 3.97 -2.35
C GLU A 35 -10.04 3.68 -2.21
N GLY A 36 -9.20 4.72 -2.09
CA GLY A 36 -7.76 4.55 -1.92
C GLY A 36 -6.99 4.10 -3.18
N PHE A 37 -5.72 3.74 -3.01
CA PHE A 37 -4.79 3.48 -4.12
C PHE A 37 -5.18 2.33 -5.04
N GLY A 38 -5.85 1.30 -4.54
CA GLY A 38 -6.33 0.16 -5.32
C GLY A 38 -7.66 0.40 -6.05
N MET A 39 -8.29 1.55 -5.90
CA MET A 39 -9.71 1.72 -6.26
C MET A 39 -10.07 1.52 -7.73
N PHE A 40 -9.10 1.60 -8.65
CA PHE A 40 -9.31 1.38 -10.09
C PHE A 40 -8.91 -0.02 -10.54
N THR A 41 -8.81 -0.95 -9.60
CA THR A 41 -8.52 -2.35 -9.89
C THR A 41 -9.69 -2.98 -10.64
N PRO A 42 -9.52 -3.43 -11.89
CA PRO A 42 -10.64 -3.94 -12.69
C PRO A 42 -11.15 -5.32 -12.23
N GLY A 43 -10.35 -6.05 -11.44
CA GLY A 43 -10.68 -7.42 -11.04
C GLY A 43 -10.96 -8.29 -12.26
N GLY A 44 -12.01 -9.11 -12.17
CA GLY A 44 -12.49 -9.99 -13.23
C GLY A 44 -13.49 -9.39 -14.22
N ARG A 45 -13.69 -8.06 -14.25
CA ARG A 45 -14.68 -7.38 -15.09
C ARG A 45 -14.67 -7.86 -16.55
N GLY A 46 -15.85 -8.16 -17.09
CA GLY A 46 -16.04 -8.70 -18.46
C GLY A 46 -15.45 -10.10 -18.67
N GLY A 47 -14.99 -10.74 -17.60
CA GLY A 47 -14.41 -12.07 -17.61
C GLY A 47 -15.42 -13.19 -17.48
N ARG A 48 -14.91 -14.43 -17.48
CA ARG A 48 -15.74 -15.62 -17.31
C ARG A 48 -16.22 -15.74 -15.86
N VAL A 49 -17.49 -16.11 -15.69
CA VAL A 49 -18.03 -16.43 -14.36
C VAL A 49 -17.72 -17.88 -13.99
N TYR A 50 -17.20 -18.07 -12.78
CA TYR A 50 -16.91 -19.37 -12.18
C TYR A 50 -17.81 -19.59 -10.96
N LEU A 51 -18.71 -20.57 -11.08
CA LEU A 51 -19.56 -21.00 -9.99
C LEU A 51 -18.81 -21.99 -9.08
N VAL A 52 -18.58 -21.62 -7.82
CA VAL A 52 -18.08 -22.55 -6.80
C VAL A 52 -19.26 -23.34 -6.25
N THR A 53 -19.30 -24.64 -6.56
CA THR A 53 -20.41 -25.55 -6.22
C THR A 53 -19.99 -26.67 -5.27
N THR A 54 -18.72 -26.70 -4.85
CA THR A 54 -18.21 -27.65 -3.87
C THR A 54 -17.22 -26.98 -2.91
N LEU A 55 -17.18 -27.48 -1.67
CA LEU A 55 -16.19 -27.09 -0.66
C LEU A 55 -14.88 -27.89 -0.75
N ALA A 56 -14.84 -28.88 -1.65
CA ALA A 56 -13.66 -29.73 -1.81
C ALA A 56 -12.48 -28.94 -2.38
N ASP A 57 -11.29 -29.28 -1.90
CA ASP A 57 -10.01 -28.77 -2.39
C ASP A 57 -9.13 -29.93 -2.88
N TYR A 58 -8.17 -29.63 -3.76
CA TYR A 58 -7.22 -30.59 -4.31
C TYR A 58 -5.77 -30.17 -4.11
N ASP A 59 -4.89 -31.16 -3.95
CA ASP A 59 -3.44 -30.95 -3.84
C ASP A 59 -2.77 -30.93 -5.23
N ALA A 60 -1.47 -30.63 -5.30
CA ALA A 60 -0.74 -30.46 -6.56
C ALA A 60 -0.66 -31.74 -7.44
N ASP A 61 -0.71 -32.91 -6.82
CA ASP A 61 -0.67 -34.22 -7.46
C ASP A 61 -2.06 -34.83 -7.71
N GLU A 62 -3.12 -34.13 -7.30
CA GLU A 62 -4.51 -34.54 -7.51
C GLU A 62 -5.13 -33.86 -8.73
N PRO A 63 -6.06 -34.51 -9.45
CA PRO A 63 -6.75 -33.88 -10.57
C PRO A 63 -7.58 -32.68 -10.09
N PRO A 64 -7.62 -31.56 -10.85
CA PRO A 64 -8.45 -30.40 -10.50
C PRO A 64 -9.92 -30.80 -10.32
N ILE A 65 -10.55 -30.31 -9.25
CA ILE A 65 -11.95 -30.59 -8.94
C ILE A 65 -12.84 -29.53 -9.59
N PRO A 66 -13.71 -29.89 -10.57
CA PRO A 66 -14.64 -28.94 -11.15
C PRO A 66 -15.58 -28.33 -10.11
N GLY A 67 -15.81 -27.02 -10.20
CA GLY A 67 -16.64 -26.29 -9.24
C GLY A 67 -15.97 -25.99 -7.89
N SER A 68 -14.68 -26.32 -7.70
CA SER A 68 -13.92 -25.92 -6.51
C SER A 68 -13.43 -24.48 -6.64
N LEU A 69 -13.20 -23.81 -5.50
CA LEU A 69 -12.58 -22.48 -5.47
C LEU A 69 -11.18 -22.50 -6.10
N ARG A 70 -10.37 -23.53 -5.80
CA ARG A 70 -8.99 -23.62 -6.31
C ARG A 70 -8.96 -23.67 -7.83
N ALA A 71 -9.84 -24.45 -8.47
CA ALA A 71 -9.91 -24.51 -9.93
C ALA A 71 -10.28 -23.14 -10.55
N ALA A 72 -11.13 -22.35 -9.88
CA ALA A 72 -11.48 -21.01 -10.33
C ALA A 72 -10.32 -20.00 -10.14
N VAL A 73 -9.62 -20.08 -9.01
CA VAL A 73 -8.46 -19.21 -8.71
C VAL A 73 -7.29 -19.49 -9.65
N GLU A 74 -7.00 -20.76 -9.93
CA GLU A 74 -5.88 -21.19 -10.77
C GLU A 74 -6.15 -21.03 -12.27
N ALA A 75 -7.41 -20.83 -12.68
CA ALA A 75 -7.75 -20.59 -14.07
C ALA A 75 -7.08 -19.33 -14.64
N GLU A 76 -6.81 -19.35 -15.94
CA GLU A 76 -6.27 -18.21 -16.69
C GLU A 76 -7.39 -17.29 -17.22
N GLY A 77 -7.01 -16.05 -17.52
CA GLY A 77 -7.90 -15.03 -18.08
C GLY A 77 -8.75 -14.28 -17.04
N PRO A 78 -9.41 -13.18 -17.46
CA PRO A 78 -10.33 -12.44 -16.60
C PRO A 78 -11.46 -13.33 -16.09
N ARG A 79 -11.70 -13.31 -14.77
CA ARG A 79 -12.70 -14.19 -14.16
C ARG A 79 -13.31 -13.65 -12.87
N ILE A 80 -14.60 -13.91 -12.70
CA ILE A 80 -15.39 -13.57 -11.52
C ILE A 80 -15.81 -14.87 -10.84
N VAL A 81 -15.48 -15.02 -9.56
CA VAL A 81 -15.80 -16.19 -8.76
C VAL A 81 -16.99 -15.88 -7.88
N VAL A 82 -18.06 -16.66 -8.03
CA VAL A 82 -19.29 -16.60 -7.23
C VAL A 82 -19.53 -17.94 -6.54
N PHE A 83 -20.13 -17.92 -5.36
CA PHE A 83 -20.28 -19.08 -4.50
C PHE A 83 -21.73 -19.55 -4.47
N ARG A 84 -21.95 -20.83 -4.79
CA ARG A 84 -23.25 -21.52 -4.65
C ARG A 84 -23.27 -22.49 -3.46
N VAL A 85 -22.22 -22.46 -2.65
CA VAL A 85 -22.06 -23.26 -1.42
C VAL A 85 -21.55 -22.39 -0.27
N ALA A 86 -21.84 -22.82 0.95
CA ALA A 86 -21.39 -22.18 2.18
C ALA A 86 -20.74 -23.22 3.08
N GLY A 87 -19.74 -22.81 3.86
CA GLY A 87 -19.01 -23.68 4.77
C GLY A 87 -17.50 -23.47 4.74
N TYR A 88 -16.79 -24.43 5.33
CA TYR A 88 -15.33 -24.43 5.37
C TYR A 88 -14.76 -25.09 4.12
N ILE A 89 -13.82 -24.40 3.48
CA ILE A 89 -12.94 -24.99 2.49
C ILE A 89 -11.66 -25.38 3.23
N ASP A 90 -11.48 -26.68 3.42
CA ASP A 90 -10.27 -27.28 3.96
C ASP A 90 -9.17 -27.26 2.91
N LEU A 91 -8.37 -26.20 2.91
CA LEU A 91 -7.26 -26.10 1.97
C LEU A 91 -6.24 -27.21 2.23
N LYS A 92 -5.77 -27.85 1.16
CA LYS A 92 -4.69 -28.84 1.21
C LYS A 92 -3.29 -28.20 1.16
N ARG A 93 -3.21 -27.00 0.60
CA ARG A 93 -2.02 -26.14 0.49
C ARG A 93 -2.42 -24.66 0.37
N PRO A 94 -1.50 -23.69 0.47
CA PRO A 94 -1.81 -22.28 0.22
C PRO A 94 -2.60 -22.08 -1.09
N LEU A 95 -3.62 -21.22 -1.04
CA LEU A 95 -4.37 -20.83 -2.22
C LEU A 95 -3.62 -19.67 -2.89
N VAL A 96 -3.04 -19.90 -4.06
CA VAL A 96 -2.16 -18.92 -4.70
C VAL A 96 -2.84 -18.37 -5.95
N VAL A 97 -3.03 -17.04 -5.99
CA VAL A 97 -3.47 -16.32 -7.18
C VAL A 97 -2.26 -16.01 -8.06
N SER A 98 -2.03 -16.84 -9.09
CA SER A 98 -0.90 -16.69 -10.01
C SER A 98 -1.26 -16.04 -11.35
N HIS A 99 -2.56 -15.85 -11.64
CA HIS A 99 -3.05 -15.23 -12.88
C HIS A 99 -3.86 -13.96 -12.58
N PRO A 100 -3.66 -12.87 -13.36
CA PRO A 100 -4.28 -11.59 -13.10
C PRO A 100 -5.79 -11.57 -13.41
N TYR A 101 -6.43 -10.44 -13.14
CA TYR A 101 -7.84 -10.17 -13.47
C TYR A 101 -8.82 -11.13 -12.79
N LEU A 102 -8.82 -11.12 -11.46
CA LEU A 102 -9.65 -12.01 -10.64
C LEU A 102 -10.53 -11.20 -9.70
N THR A 103 -11.83 -11.47 -9.68
CA THR A 103 -12.73 -11.06 -8.59
C THR A 103 -13.17 -12.29 -7.80
N ILE A 104 -12.96 -12.31 -6.48
CA ILE A 104 -13.55 -13.30 -5.56
C ILE A 104 -14.67 -12.62 -4.77
N ALA A 105 -15.92 -12.98 -5.07
CA ALA A 105 -17.10 -12.35 -4.50
C ALA A 105 -17.74 -13.21 -3.39
N GLY A 106 -17.14 -13.21 -2.19
CA GLY A 106 -17.59 -14.01 -1.04
C GLY A 106 -19.03 -13.73 -0.59
N GLN A 107 -19.56 -12.53 -0.88
CA GLN A 107 -20.92 -12.13 -0.52
C GLN A 107 -22.02 -12.93 -1.23
N THR A 108 -21.68 -13.64 -2.32
CA THR A 108 -22.62 -14.45 -3.10
C THR A 108 -22.93 -15.80 -2.47
N ALA A 109 -22.08 -16.26 -1.54
CA ALA A 109 -22.28 -17.53 -0.87
C ALA A 109 -23.63 -17.57 -0.13
N PRO A 110 -24.33 -18.71 -0.04
CA PRO A 110 -25.52 -18.80 0.80
C PRO A 110 -25.19 -18.82 2.31
N GLY A 111 -26.21 -18.88 3.16
CA GLY A 111 -26.06 -19.14 4.60
C GLY A 111 -25.19 -18.10 5.34
N GLU A 112 -24.17 -18.57 6.07
CA GLU A 112 -23.16 -17.76 6.75
C GLU A 112 -21.92 -17.48 5.89
N GLY A 113 -21.90 -17.92 4.64
CA GLY A 113 -20.80 -17.69 3.69
C GLY A 113 -19.72 -18.77 3.71
N VAL A 114 -18.53 -18.42 3.19
CA VAL A 114 -17.39 -19.34 3.03
C VAL A 114 -16.21 -18.89 3.88
N THR A 115 -15.49 -19.86 4.46
CA THR A 115 -14.24 -19.63 5.18
C THR A 115 -13.14 -20.57 4.69
N LEU A 116 -11.98 -20.02 4.37
CA LEU A 116 -10.76 -20.79 4.12
C LEU A 116 -10.10 -21.13 5.45
N ARG A 117 -9.64 -22.38 5.62
CA ARG A 117 -8.88 -22.81 6.80
C ARG A 117 -7.71 -23.72 6.47
N ARG A 118 -6.87 -23.98 7.47
CA ARG A 118 -5.57 -24.70 7.42
C ARG A 118 -4.44 -23.94 6.71
N TYR A 119 -4.75 -23.29 5.59
CA TYR A 119 -3.79 -22.46 4.85
C TYR A 119 -4.32 -21.07 4.52
N GLY A 120 -3.40 -20.14 4.26
CA GLY A 120 -3.70 -18.78 3.81
C GLY A 120 -3.92 -18.60 2.29
N LEU A 121 -4.15 -17.34 1.91
CA LEU A 121 -4.30 -16.86 0.54
C LEU A 121 -3.10 -15.98 0.15
N GLU A 122 -2.40 -16.34 -0.93
CA GLU A 122 -1.28 -15.59 -1.49
C GLU A 122 -1.70 -14.93 -2.81
N ILE A 123 -1.58 -13.61 -2.93
CA ILE A 123 -1.92 -12.86 -4.15
C ILE A 123 -0.65 -12.43 -4.87
N ASN A 124 -0.24 -13.23 -5.86
CA ASN A 124 1.02 -13.07 -6.60
C ASN A 124 0.84 -12.45 -7.99
N ALA A 125 -0.40 -12.24 -8.42
CA ALA A 125 -0.74 -11.62 -9.70
C ALA A 125 -1.53 -10.32 -9.51
N PRO A 126 -1.37 -9.33 -10.42
CA PRO A 126 -2.03 -8.04 -10.31
C PRO A 126 -3.51 -8.09 -10.72
N HIS A 127 -4.23 -7.00 -10.49
CA HIS A 127 -5.63 -6.82 -10.87
C HIS A 127 -6.58 -7.79 -10.16
N VAL A 128 -6.53 -7.81 -8.83
CA VAL A 128 -7.29 -8.75 -8.00
C VAL A 128 -8.21 -8.02 -7.02
N VAL A 129 -9.48 -8.41 -6.98
CA VAL A 129 -10.47 -7.93 -6.02
C VAL A 129 -10.94 -9.10 -5.18
N VAL A 130 -10.85 -8.99 -3.85
CA VAL A 130 -11.35 -10.01 -2.91
C VAL A 130 -12.31 -9.34 -1.95
N ARG A 131 -13.56 -9.82 -1.89
CA ARG A 131 -14.62 -9.23 -1.07
C ARG A 131 -15.32 -10.24 -0.20
N TYR A 132 -15.64 -9.87 1.04
CA TYR A 132 -16.49 -10.66 1.96
C TYR A 132 -16.02 -12.10 2.20
N LEU A 133 -14.74 -12.39 1.97
CA LEU A 133 -14.15 -13.70 2.21
C LEU A 133 -13.65 -13.78 3.65
N ARG A 134 -13.67 -14.99 4.22
CA ARG A 134 -13.03 -15.27 5.50
C ARG A 134 -11.81 -16.18 5.32
N VAL A 135 -10.70 -15.83 5.96
CA VAL A 135 -9.47 -16.63 5.90
C VAL A 135 -8.91 -16.83 7.31
N ARG A 136 -8.90 -18.09 7.75
CA ARG A 136 -8.58 -18.51 9.12
C ARG A 136 -7.73 -19.77 9.13
N PRO A 137 -6.43 -19.70 8.78
CA PRO A 137 -5.57 -20.87 8.65
C PRO A 137 -5.46 -21.68 9.95
N GLY A 138 -5.34 -21.02 11.11
CA GLY A 138 -5.06 -21.70 12.38
C GLY A 138 -3.66 -22.30 12.43
N ASP A 139 -3.32 -22.91 13.56
CA ASP A 139 -1.99 -23.50 13.81
C ASP A 139 -1.84 -24.97 13.36
N VAL A 140 -2.91 -25.58 12.86
CA VAL A 140 -2.99 -27.03 12.56
C VAL A 140 -2.06 -27.51 11.43
N ALA A 141 -1.59 -26.60 10.58
CA ALA A 141 -0.63 -26.92 9.53
C ALA A 141 0.83 -26.92 10.05
N HIS A 142 1.07 -26.43 11.27
CA HIS A 142 2.40 -26.32 11.89
C HIS A 142 3.43 -25.60 11.01
N ILE A 143 3.00 -24.54 10.31
CA ILE A 143 3.86 -23.67 9.51
C ILE A 143 3.66 -22.21 9.93
N GLU A 144 4.70 -21.41 9.71
CA GLU A 144 4.60 -19.96 9.70
C GLU A 144 3.91 -19.53 8.42
N GLN A 145 2.79 -18.82 8.56
CA GLN A 145 2.02 -18.35 7.41
C GLN A 145 1.20 -17.13 7.77
N ASP A 146 1.10 -16.24 6.80
CA ASP A 146 0.09 -15.20 6.82
C ASP A 146 -1.28 -15.80 6.49
N ALA A 147 -2.36 -15.20 7.00
CA ALA A 147 -3.69 -15.58 6.53
C ALA A 147 -3.96 -15.00 5.14
N ILE A 148 -3.61 -13.74 4.88
CA ILE A 148 -3.58 -13.17 3.52
C ILE A 148 -2.28 -12.39 3.30
N ASN A 149 -1.56 -12.67 2.22
CA ASN A 149 -0.40 -11.88 1.80
C ASN A 149 -0.56 -11.38 0.36
N VAL A 150 -0.47 -10.06 0.18
CA VAL A 150 -0.53 -9.40 -1.12
C VAL A 150 0.88 -9.08 -1.61
N ARG A 151 1.29 -9.70 -2.72
CA ARG A 151 2.64 -9.54 -3.31
C ARG A 151 2.64 -8.86 -4.68
N ALA A 152 1.45 -8.55 -5.21
CA ALA A 152 1.25 -7.91 -6.51
C ALA A 152 0.51 -6.57 -6.43
N SER A 153 0.56 -5.82 -7.53
CA SER A 153 -0.01 -4.47 -7.64
C SER A 153 -1.45 -4.46 -8.14
N TYR A 154 -2.19 -3.37 -7.92
CA TYR A 154 -3.61 -3.24 -8.29
C TYR A 154 -4.47 -4.31 -7.61
N VAL A 155 -4.58 -4.21 -6.30
CA VAL A 155 -5.32 -5.17 -5.47
C VAL A 155 -6.28 -4.44 -4.52
N VAL A 156 -7.50 -4.94 -4.40
CA VAL A 156 -8.46 -4.48 -3.39
C VAL A 156 -8.88 -5.65 -2.51
N ILE A 157 -8.69 -5.52 -1.20
CA ILE A 157 -9.25 -6.40 -0.18
C ILE A 157 -10.33 -5.60 0.55
N ASP A 158 -11.59 -5.98 0.38
CA ASP A 158 -12.74 -5.24 0.91
C ASP A 158 -13.63 -6.15 1.76
N HIS A 159 -14.06 -5.68 2.93
CA HIS A 159 -14.97 -6.43 3.81
C HIS A 159 -14.54 -7.88 4.11
N CYS A 160 -13.24 -8.18 4.15
CA CYS A 160 -12.79 -9.53 4.50
C CYS A 160 -12.63 -9.68 6.03
N SER A 161 -12.88 -10.87 6.56
CA SER A 161 -12.55 -11.21 7.96
C SER A 161 -11.38 -12.17 8.00
N VAL A 162 -10.29 -11.78 8.65
CA VAL A 162 -9.03 -12.48 8.60
C VAL A 162 -8.52 -12.67 10.02
N SER A 163 -8.19 -13.91 10.39
CA SER A 163 -7.74 -14.22 11.74
C SER A 163 -6.89 -15.49 11.82
N TRP A 164 -6.32 -15.75 12.99
CA TRP A 164 -5.63 -17.00 13.35
C TRP A 164 -4.46 -17.36 12.43
N ALA A 165 -3.72 -16.35 11.97
CA ALA A 165 -2.43 -16.53 11.33
C ALA A 165 -1.34 -16.82 12.39
N THR A 166 -0.30 -17.55 11.99
CA THR A 166 0.85 -17.90 12.82
C THR A 166 2.05 -16.96 12.59
N ASP A 167 1.96 -16.09 11.59
CA ASP A 167 2.87 -14.95 11.36
C ASP A 167 2.06 -13.62 11.36
N GLU A 168 1.83 -12.97 10.20
CA GLU A 168 0.91 -11.82 10.10
C GLU A 168 -0.50 -12.20 9.66
N VAL A 169 -1.52 -11.49 10.15
CA VAL A 169 -2.89 -11.75 9.71
C VAL A 169 -3.12 -11.29 8.27
N LEU A 170 -2.81 -10.04 7.93
CA LEU A 170 -2.99 -9.52 6.58
C LEU A 170 -1.85 -8.58 6.22
N SER A 171 -0.98 -8.98 5.29
CA SER A 171 0.22 -8.22 4.90
C SER A 171 0.24 -7.83 3.43
N VAL A 172 1.03 -6.80 3.12
CA VAL A 172 1.40 -6.43 1.75
C VAL A 172 2.92 -6.39 1.67
N SER A 173 3.49 -7.21 0.81
CA SER A 173 4.93 -7.42 0.74
C SER A 173 5.48 -7.41 -0.70
N GLY A 174 6.78 -7.62 -0.86
CA GLY A 174 7.42 -7.72 -2.17
C GLY A 174 7.53 -6.37 -2.88
N ARG A 175 6.94 -6.25 -4.06
CA ARG A 175 6.96 -5.03 -4.89
C ARG A 175 5.55 -4.48 -5.18
N ALA A 176 4.57 -4.88 -4.37
CA ALA A 176 3.18 -4.49 -4.52
C ALA A 176 2.98 -2.96 -4.39
N SER A 177 2.18 -2.38 -5.28
CA SER A 177 1.75 -0.98 -5.25
C SER A 177 0.32 -0.84 -5.78
N GLU A 178 -0.38 0.24 -5.45
CA GLU A 178 -1.79 0.40 -5.80
C GLU A 178 -2.66 -0.66 -5.12
N VAL A 179 -2.53 -0.75 -3.79
CA VAL A 179 -3.27 -1.69 -2.96
C VAL A 179 -4.21 -0.92 -2.03
N THR A 180 -5.47 -1.34 -1.95
CA THR A 180 -6.41 -0.89 -0.90
C THR A 180 -6.82 -2.08 -0.03
N ILE A 181 -6.76 -1.90 1.28
CA ILE A 181 -7.42 -2.73 2.28
C ILE A 181 -8.49 -1.87 2.94
N GLN A 182 -9.76 -2.21 2.75
CA GLN A 182 -10.87 -1.41 3.26
C GLN A 182 -11.93 -2.26 3.97
N TRP A 183 -12.56 -1.69 5.00
CA TRP A 183 -13.69 -2.31 5.70
C TRP A 183 -13.42 -3.72 6.24
N CYS A 184 -12.16 -4.09 6.48
CA CYS A 184 -11.80 -5.44 6.90
C CYS A 184 -11.86 -5.59 8.44
N LEU A 185 -12.02 -6.84 8.88
CA LEU A 185 -11.79 -7.27 10.26
C LEU A 185 -10.52 -8.11 10.30
N ILE A 186 -9.44 -7.55 10.82
CA ILE A 186 -8.15 -8.21 11.01
C ILE A 186 -8.03 -8.44 12.52
N ALA A 187 -8.06 -9.71 12.95
CA ALA A 187 -8.15 -10.00 14.37
C ALA A 187 -7.44 -11.29 14.79
N GLU A 188 -7.10 -11.41 16.07
CA GLU A 188 -6.66 -12.65 16.70
C GLU A 188 -5.51 -13.34 15.96
N SER A 189 -4.35 -12.68 15.86
CA SER A 189 -3.12 -13.39 15.50
C SER A 189 -2.75 -14.38 16.61
N LEU A 190 -2.15 -15.51 16.24
CA LEU A 190 -1.72 -16.53 17.20
C LEU A 190 -0.35 -16.16 17.75
N ASN A 191 -0.27 -15.77 19.02
CA ASN A 191 0.90 -15.09 19.56
C ASN A 191 2.05 -16.05 19.87
N ARG A 192 1.90 -16.98 20.81
CA ARG A 192 2.92 -17.99 21.16
C ARG A 192 2.59 -19.34 20.55
N SER A 193 2.41 -19.33 19.24
CA SER A 193 2.09 -20.52 18.47
C SER A 193 3.37 -21.19 17.92
N VAL A 194 3.37 -21.55 16.64
CA VAL A 194 4.44 -22.33 15.98
C VAL A 194 5.62 -21.51 15.47
N HIS A 195 5.63 -20.19 15.66
CA HIS A 195 6.67 -19.32 15.10
C HIS A 195 8.03 -19.51 15.81
N HIS A 196 9.09 -19.70 15.03
CA HIS A 196 10.48 -19.89 15.47
C HIS A 196 11.04 -18.76 16.34
N LYS A 197 10.47 -17.54 16.27
CA LYS A 197 10.88 -16.37 17.07
C LYS A 197 10.17 -16.31 18.44
N GLY A 198 9.31 -17.28 18.75
CA GLY A 198 8.50 -17.28 19.97
C GLY A 198 7.23 -16.44 19.80
N ALA A 199 6.99 -15.49 20.70
CA ALA A 199 5.80 -14.62 20.65
C ALA A 199 5.82 -13.74 19.38
N HIS A 200 4.94 -14.00 18.42
CA HIS A 200 4.92 -13.37 17.10
C HIS A 200 3.50 -13.19 16.52
N GLY A 201 2.53 -12.79 17.33
CA GLY A 201 1.16 -12.59 16.82
C GLY A 201 0.97 -11.21 16.22
N TYR A 202 1.11 -11.01 14.91
CA TYR A 202 1.08 -9.68 14.30
C TYR A 202 -0.09 -9.38 13.35
N GLY A 203 -0.51 -8.10 13.28
CA GLY A 203 -1.61 -7.64 12.44
C GLY A 203 -1.24 -7.54 10.96
N SER A 204 -0.43 -6.54 10.60
CA SER A 204 -0.04 -6.23 9.22
C SER A 204 1.39 -5.71 9.07
N LEU A 205 2.16 -6.35 8.21
CA LEU A 205 3.42 -5.85 7.67
C LEU A 205 3.20 -5.24 6.28
N PHE A 206 3.63 -3.99 6.10
CA PHE A 206 3.57 -3.30 4.80
C PHE A 206 4.99 -3.03 4.31
N SER A 207 5.59 -4.01 3.61
CA SER A 207 6.99 -4.00 3.16
C SER A 207 7.07 -4.19 1.65
N SER A 208 6.68 -3.16 0.89
CA SER A 208 6.56 -3.28 -0.58
C SER A 208 7.26 -2.23 -1.42
N GLY A 209 7.72 -1.10 -0.85
CA GLY A 209 8.19 0.03 -1.66
C GLY A 209 7.06 0.85 -2.31
N GLY A 210 5.81 0.37 -2.27
CA GLY A 210 4.70 0.86 -3.07
C GLY A 210 3.78 1.86 -2.39
N ARG A 211 2.58 2.00 -2.95
CA ARG A 211 1.48 2.85 -2.45
C ARG A 211 0.34 1.98 -1.94
N ILE A 212 -0.06 2.19 -0.68
CA ILE A 212 -1.05 1.36 0.01
C ILE A 212 -2.02 2.26 0.76
N SER A 213 -3.32 2.01 0.61
CA SER A 213 -4.38 2.59 1.43
C SER A 213 -4.91 1.53 2.38
N VAL A 214 -5.05 1.86 3.65
CA VAL A 214 -5.71 1.03 4.65
C VAL A 214 -6.70 1.91 5.41
N HIS A 215 -7.99 1.64 5.23
CA HIS A 215 -9.00 2.45 5.89
C HIS A 215 -10.24 1.68 6.32
N HIS A 216 -10.98 2.27 7.25
CA HIS A 216 -12.18 1.66 7.81
C HIS A 216 -11.98 0.21 8.30
N THR A 217 -10.78 -0.11 8.79
CA THR A 217 -10.41 -1.49 9.13
C THR A 217 -10.27 -1.65 10.63
N ILE A 218 -10.77 -2.77 11.16
CA ILE A 218 -10.57 -3.17 12.57
C ILE A 218 -9.29 -4.01 12.66
N TYR A 219 -8.41 -3.63 13.57
CA TYR A 219 -7.29 -4.40 14.08
C TYR A 219 -7.58 -4.79 15.53
N ALA A 220 -7.65 -6.08 15.85
CA ALA A 220 -8.00 -6.51 17.20
C ALA A 220 -7.15 -7.69 17.70
N PHE A 221 -6.69 -7.62 18.95
CA PHE A 221 -6.05 -8.77 19.62
C PHE A 221 -4.76 -9.26 18.95
N HIS A 222 -3.91 -8.31 18.56
CA HIS A 222 -2.56 -8.60 18.05
C HIS A 222 -1.50 -8.17 19.05
N GLU A 223 -0.36 -8.85 19.11
CA GLU A 223 0.80 -8.41 19.90
C GLU A 223 1.31 -7.04 19.40
N SER A 224 1.36 -6.82 18.09
CA SER A 224 1.87 -5.58 17.47
C SER A 224 1.51 -5.51 15.97
N ARG A 225 2.16 -4.57 15.25
CA ARG A 225 2.07 -4.33 13.79
C ARG A 225 0.67 -3.93 13.33
N ASN A 226 0.07 -2.95 14.00
CA ASN A 226 -1.23 -2.36 13.66
C ASN A 226 -1.11 -0.85 13.35
N PRO A 227 -0.30 -0.40 12.36
CA PRO A 227 0.46 -1.19 11.37
C PRO A 227 1.99 -1.21 11.61
N ARG A 228 2.73 -2.01 10.81
CA ARG A 228 4.19 -1.91 10.62
C ARG A 228 4.54 -1.53 9.17
N PRO A 229 4.65 -0.23 8.84
CA PRO A 229 5.07 0.23 7.52
C PRO A 229 6.60 0.22 7.35
N LYS A 230 7.10 -0.41 6.28
CA LYS A 230 8.52 -0.51 5.88
C LYS A 230 8.71 -0.01 4.45
N ASP A 231 9.39 1.13 4.31
CA ASP A 231 9.74 1.76 3.03
C ASP A 231 8.54 1.98 2.09
N VAL A 232 7.40 2.43 2.62
CA VAL A 232 6.12 2.49 1.90
C VAL A 232 5.50 3.89 1.95
N LEU A 233 4.71 4.25 0.93
CA LEU A 233 3.72 5.32 1.06
C LEU A 233 2.40 4.71 1.56
N LEU A 234 2.08 4.94 2.83
CA LEU A 234 0.91 4.39 3.49
C LEU A 234 -0.13 5.48 3.78
N ASP A 235 -1.33 5.33 3.25
CA ASP A 235 -2.50 6.13 3.60
C ASP A 235 -3.36 5.35 4.60
N PHE A 236 -3.20 5.62 5.89
CA PHE A 236 -3.80 4.88 7.01
C PHE A 236 -4.88 5.71 7.72
N ARG A 237 -6.15 5.46 7.38
CA ARG A 237 -7.26 6.35 7.76
C ARG A 237 -8.44 5.66 8.45
N ASN A 238 -9.01 6.26 9.49
CA ASN A 238 -10.24 5.77 10.15
C ASN A 238 -10.23 4.27 10.49
N ASN A 239 -9.09 3.78 11.01
CA ASN A 239 -8.99 2.41 11.51
C ASN A 239 -9.23 2.36 13.01
N LEU A 240 -9.74 1.23 13.49
CA LEU A 240 -9.84 0.90 14.92
C LEU A 240 -8.70 -0.06 15.28
N ILE A 241 -7.84 0.32 16.22
CA ILE A 241 -6.78 -0.53 16.78
C ILE A 241 -7.14 -0.86 18.22
N TYR A 242 -7.50 -2.11 18.50
CA TYR A 242 -8.11 -2.53 19.77
C TYR A 242 -7.33 -3.68 20.43
N GLY A 243 -7.01 -3.52 21.72
CA GLY A 243 -6.46 -4.59 22.54
C GLY A 243 -5.13 -5.17 22.04
N PHE A 244 -4.14 -4.31 21.76
CA PHE A 244 -2.81 -4.77 21.34
C PHE A 244 -1.93 -5.24 22.52
N GLY A 245 -0.95 -6.10 22.26
CA GLY A 245 -0.01 -6.63 23.26
C GLY A 245 1.10 -5.65 23.64
N ASP A 246 2.16 -5.57 22.84
CA ASP A 246 3.32 -4.73 23.12
C ASP A 246 3.13 -3.26 22.74
N ARG A 247 2.61 -3.00 21.54
CA ARG A 247 2.49 -1.67 20.95
C ARG A 247 1.47 -1.69 19.81
N ALA A 248 0.77 -0.57 19.57
CA ALA A 248 -0.22 -0.46 18.49
C ALA A 248 0.44 -0.62 17.11
N GLY A 249 1.26 0.35 16.71
CA GLY A 249 2.05 0.32 15.48
C GLY A 249 3.44 0.91 15.68
N TYR A 250 4.36 0.62 14.76
CA TYR A 250 5.71 1.17 14.81
C TYR A 250 6.39 1.22 13.45
N SER A 251 7.41 2.06 13.33
CA SER A 251 8.41 1.99 12.27
C SER A 251 9.81 1.98 12.87
N ARG A 252 10.78 1.48 12.11
CA ARG A 252 12.22 1.57 12.41
C ARG A 252 12.81 2.72 11.61
N ASN A 253 14.03 2.57 11.09
CA ASN A 253 14.68 3.57 10.27
C ASN A 253 14.26 3.53 8.79
N ASP A 254 13.00 3.15 8.53
CA ASP A 254 12.44 2.97 7.19
C ASP A 254 12.03 4.31 6.56
N LEU A 255 12.04 4.37 5.22
CA LEU A 255 11.58 5.50 4.40
C LEU A 255 10.06 5.54 4.27
N THR A 256 9.39 5.37 5.40
CA THR A 256 7.94 5.40 5.46
C THR A 256 7.46 6.84 5.29
N ARG A 257 6.52 7.04 4.38
CA ARG A 257 5.68 8.25 4.28
C ARG A 257 4.27 7.84 4.63
N MET A 258 3.71 8.39 5.69
CA MET A 258 2.44 7.94 6.22
C MET A 258 1.46 9.07 6.44
N ASN A 259 0.26 8.95 5.89
CA ASN A 259 -0.90 9.67 6.41
C ASN A 259 -1.51 8.81 7.51
N TYR A 260 -1.53 9.32 8.74
CA TYR A 260 -2.12 8.64 9.89
C TYR A 260 -3.27 9.51 10.39
N VAL A 261 -4.47 9.26 9.88
CA VAL A 261 -5.60 10.20 10.00
C VAL A 261 -6.84 9.53 10.58
N GLY A 262 -7.50 10.14 11.56
CA GLY A 262 -8.82 9.69 12.00
C GLY A 262 -8.81 8.33 12.72
N ASN A 263 -7.67 7.80 13.15
CA ASN A 263 -7.61 6.46 13.74
C ASN A 263 -8.04 6.48 15.21
N TYR A 264 -8.71 5.41 15.65
CA TYR A 264 -9.11 5.21 17.04
C TYR A 264 -8.32 4.05 17.66
N ILE A 265 -7.57 4.33 18.70
CA ILE A 265 -6.70 3.38 19.38
C ILE A 265 -7.25 3.14 20.78
N TYR A 266 -7.52 1.88 21.11
CA TYR A 266 -8.06 1.47 22.40
C TYR A 266 -7.26 0.28 22.97
N PRO A 267 -6.19 0.55 23.75
CA PRO A 267 -5.49 -0.48 24.51
C PRO A 267 -6.39 -1.13 25.59
N LEU A 268 -6.10 -2.39 25.90
CA LEU A 268 -6.68 -3.11 27.03
C LEU A 268 -5.71 -3.14 28.21
N ALA A 269 -6.16 -3.69 29.35
CA ALA A 269 -5.37 -3.70 30.59
C ALA A 269 -4.00 -4.39 30.45
N TYR A 270 -3.88 -5.37 29.55
CA TYR A 270 -2.62 -6.07 29.28
C TYR A 270 -1.70 -5.33 28.29
N SER A 271 -2.17 -4.27 27.63
CA SER A 271 -1.40 -3.55 26.61
C SER A 271 -0.20 -2.85 27.25
N ARG A 272 1.00 -3.18 26.76
CA ARG A 272 2.22 -2.44 27.02
C ARG A 272 2.31 -1.25 26.08
N HIS A 273 3.18 -0.28 26.38
CA HIS A 273 3.31 0.99 25.65
C HIS A 273 1.97 1.70 25.34
N ALA A 274 0.93 1.45 26.14
CA ALA A 274 -0.46 1.84 25.87
C ALA A 274 -0.69 3.35 25.70
N ARG A 275 0.25 4.18 26.17
CA ARG A 275 0.18 5.65 26.07
C ARG A 275 0.53 6.20 24.67
N TRP A 276 0.91 5.35 23.73
CA TRP A 276 1.35 5.74 22.39
C TRP A 276 0.50 5.07 21.32
N ALA A 277 0.05 5.83 20.33
CA ALA A 277 -0.65 5.31 19.15
C ALA A 277 0.34 4.73 18.13
N PHE A 278 1.56 5.27 18.05
CA PHE A 278 2.59 4.79 17.14
C PHE A 278 3.99 5.06 17.70
N LEU A 279 4.93 4.14 17.48
CA LEU A 279 6.31 4.24 17.94
C LEU A 279 7.26 4.47 16.78
N LEU A 280 8.06 5.52 16.85
CA LEU A 280 9.19 5.74 15.95
C LEU A 280 10.45 5.16 16.58
N GLU A 281 11.05 4.15 15.95
CA GLU A 281 12.35 3.58 16.35
C GLU A 281 13.49 4.05 15.44
N GLY A 282 13.21 4.97 14.51
CA GLY A 282 14.18 5.61 13.63
C GLY A 282 13.74 7.02 13.21
N THR A 283 14.54 7.68 12.37
CA THR A 283 14.36 9.12 12.06
C THR A 283 14.00 9.39 10.58
N ASN A 284 13.88 8.33 9.79
CA ASN A 284 13.59 8.39 8.36
C ASN A 284 12.10 8.43 8.04
N THR A 285 11.25 7.98 8.96
CA THR A 285 9.80 8.03 8.78
C THR A 285 9.30 9.47 8.79
N ARG A 286 8.39 9.78 7.87
CA ARG A 286 7.66 11.05 7.78
C ARG A 286 6.17 10.79 7.90
N ILE A 287 5.49 11.56 8.74
CA ILE A 287 4.08 11.33 9.07
C ILE A 287 3.29 12.64 9.01
N PHE A 288 2.18 12.62 8.29
CA PHE A 288 1.08 13.56 8.45
C PHE A 288 0.10 12.97 9.46
N LEU A 289 -0.20 13.70 10.53
CA LEU A 289 -1.16 13.26 11.55
C LEU A 289 -2.29 14.25 11.68
N GLU A 290 -3.51 13.73 11.77
CA GLU A 290 -4.72 14.52 11.98
C GLU A 290 -5.82 13.67 12.62
N ASP A 291 -6.51 14.21 13.62
CA ASP A 291 -7.69 13.62 14.27
C ASP A 291 -7.51 12.18 14.74
N ASN A 292 -6.36 11.82 15.34
CA ASN A 292 -6.23 10.50 15.96
C ASN A 292 -6.67 10.54 17.42
N VAL A 293 -7.20 9.41 17.90
CA VAL A 293 -7.71 9.28 19.27
C VAL A 293 -7.07 8.09 19.93
N LEU A 294 -6.49 8.31 21.10
CA LEU A 294 -6.10 7.25 22.01
C LEU A 294 -7.00 7.26 23.23
N ARG A 295 -7.72 6.16 23.46
CA ARG A 295 -8.57 5.97 24.64
C ARG A 295 -7.80 5.23 25.75
N LEU A 296 -7.59 5.89 26.88
CA LEU A 296 -7.04 5.31 28.11
C LEU A 296 -8.10 5.28 29.20
N GLY A 297 -8.79 4.14 29.34
CA GLY A 297 -9.97 4.03 30.20
C GLY A 297 -11.06 4.98 29.71
N ASP A 298 -11.50 5.91 30.57
CA ASP A 298 -12.51 6.92 30.22
C ASP A 298 -11.91 8.21 29.62
N ARG A 299 -10.58 8.29 29.49
CA ARG A 299 -9.89 9.47 28.97
C ARG A 299 -9.64 9.33 27.47
N LEU A 300 -9.96 10.36 26.71
CA LEU A 300 -9.55 10.51 25.32
C LEU A 300 -8.35 11.46 25.23
N LEU A 301 -7.25 11.02 24.63
CA LEU A 301 -6.04 11.82 24.45
C LEU A 301 -5.98 12.39 23.02
N ARG A 302 -5.78 13.71 22.94
CA ARG A 302 -5.82 14.52 21.70
C ARG A 302 -4.89 15.75 21.77
N PRO A 303 -3.56 15.56 21.79
CA PRO A 303 -2.84 16.18 20.69
C PRO A 303 -2.11 15.11 19.88
N ASP A 304 -2.29 15.12 18.55
CA ASP A 304 -1.84 14.05 17.64
C ASP A 304 -0.36 13.67 17.83
N TRP A 305 0.53 14.65 18.02
CA TRP A 305 1.97 14.42 18.23
C TRP A 305 2.32 13.88 19.61
N GLY A 306 1.49 14.16 20.62
CA GLY A 306 1.62 13.56 21.95
C GLY A 306 1.32 12.05 21.96
N LEU A 307 0.78 11.51 20.85
CA LEU A 307 0.53 10.09 20.66
C LEU A 307 1.70 9.34 20.00
N ILE A 308 2.76 10.05 19.60
CA ILE A 308 3.94 9.48 18.93
C ILE A 308 5.10 9.35 19.90
N ARG A 309 5.61 8.13 20.06
CA ARG A 309 6.82 7.90 20.86
C ARG A 309 8.08 8.23 20.04
N PRO A 310 8.98 9.10 20.53
CA PRO A 310 10.29 9.29 19.91
C PRO A 310 11.20 8.06 20.04
N PRO A 311 12.21 7.90 19.16
CA PRO A 311 13.28 6.95 19.35
C PRO A 311 14.02 7.19 20.68
N GLU A 312 14.70 6.17 21.19
CA GLU A 312 15.53 6.33 22.39
C GLU A 312 16.62 7.39 22.16
N GLY A 313 16.84 8.25 23.16
CA GLY A 313 17.78 9.38 23.06
C GLY A 313 17.26 10.61 22.31
N TRP A 314 16.04 10.59 21.78
CA TRP A 314 15.41 11.73 21.10
C TRP A 314 14.33 12.38 21.97
N THR A 315 14.23 13.72 21.91
CA THR A 315 13.11 14.45 22.53
C THR A 315 11.89 14.44 21.61
N ALA A 316 10.70 14.71 22.18
CA ALA A 316 9.47 14.82 21.41
C ALA A 316 9.54 15.96 20.37
N GLU A 317 10.13 17.09 20.74
CA GLU A 317 10.28 18.25 19.86
C GLU A 317 11.24 17.96 18.70
N ALA A 318 12.36 17.27 18.98
CA ALA A 318 13.33 16.90 17.96
C ALA A 318 12.74 15.90 16.95
N ILE A 319 11.98 14.89 17.43
CA ILE A 319 11.33 13.96 16.51
C ILE A 319 10.19 14.62 15.75
N GLU A 320 9.41 15.51 16.36
CA GLU A 320 8.34 16.24 15.66
C GLU A 320 8.92 17.10 14.54
N ALA A 321 9.95 17.91 14.83
CA ALA A 321 10.63 18.72 13.82
C ALA A 321 11.20 17.90 12.65
N ARG A 322 11.52 16.63 12.89
CA ARG A 322 12.10 15.71 11.90
C ARG A 322 11.05 14.89 11.14
N ALA A 323 10.06 14.35 11.82
CA ALA A 323 9.11 13.38 11.28
C ALA A 323 7.83 14.05 10.78
N ARG A 324 7.44 15.20 11.33
CA ARG A 324 6.19 15.87 10.96
C ARG A 324 6.26 16.41 9.55
N VAL A 325 5.22 16.13 8.78
CA VAL A 325 4.90 16.90 7.59
C VAL A 325 3.62 17.70 7.83
N PRO A 326 3.56 18.97 7.41
CA PRO A 326 2.40 19.83 7.68
C PRO A 326 1.21 19.58 6.75
N LEU A 327 1.40 18.81 5.68
CA LEU A 327 0.39 18.51 4.66
C LEU A 327 0.34 16.99 4.37
N PRO A 328 -0.83 16.42 4.04
CA PRO A 328 -1.02 14.97 3.89
C PRO A 328 -0.41 14.42 2.61
N PHE A 329 0.50 13.44 2.66
CA PHE A 329 1.05 12.82 1.45
C PHE A 329 -0.04 12.51 0.41
N PRO A 330 0.24 12.67 -0.89
CA PRO A 330 -0.79 12.53 -1.90
C PRO A 330 -1.34 11.11 -1.95
N ALA A 331 -2.65 11.02 -1.78
CA ALA A 331 -3.40 9.78 -1.83
C ALA A 331 -4.79 10.03 -2.44
N PRO A 332 -5.41 9.00 -3.04
CA PRO A 332 -6.80 9.07 -3.48
C PRO A 332 -7.74 9.45 -2.35
N SER A 333 -8.93 9.91 -2.71
CA SER A 333 -9.97 10.22 -1.74
C SER A 333 -10.38 8.98 -0.96
N VAL A 334 -10.55 9.20 0.34
CA VAL A 334 -11.19 8.28 1.28
C VAL A 334 -12.16 9.14 2.06
N GLN A 335 -13.44 8.78 2.03
CA GLN A 335 -14.44 9.44 2.88
C GLN A 335 -14.09 9.16 4.34
N THR A 336 -14.08 10.19 5.17
CA THR A 336 -13.66 10.06 6.57
C THR A 336 -14.76 10.53 7.51
N VAL A 337 -14.80 9.91 8.69
CA VAL A 337 -15.62 10.35 9.82
C VAL A 337 -14.69 10.84 10.95
N PRO A 338 -15.18 11.69 11.88
CA PRO A 338 -14.41 12.00 13.08
C PRO A 338 -14.00 10.73 13.81
N ALA A 339 -12.77 10.66 14.33
CA ALA A 339 -12.23 9.44 14.91
C ALA A 339 -13.09 8.82 16.02
N GLU A 340 -13.85 9.61 16.80
CA GLU A 340 -14.75 9.06 17.84
C GLU A 340 -15.92 8.26 17.27
N ALA A 341 -16.32 8.53 16.03
CA ALA A 341 -17.39 7.81 15.37
C ALA A 341 -16.90 6.48 14.75
N VAL A 342 -15.58 6.32 14.56
CA VAL A 342 -14.98 5.13 13.94
C VAL A 342 -15.39 3.83 14.63
N PRO A 343 -15.32 3.69 15.98
CA PRO A 343 -15.70 2.43 16.62
C PRO A 343 -17.14 2.01 16.32
N ALA A 344 -18.09 2.94 16.40
CA ALA A 344 -19.50 2.63 16.15
C ALA A 344 -19.73 2.21 14.69
N LEU A 345 -19.13 2.95 13.74
CA LEU A 345 -19.18 2.66 12.32
C LEU A 345 -18.61 1.28 11.99
N LEU A 346 -17.39 0.98 12.44
CA LEU A 346 -16.71 -0.27 12.09
C LEU A 346 -17.36 -1.49 12.76
N LEU A 347 -17.87 -1.35 13.99
CA LEU A 347 -18.60 -2.45 14.63
C LEU A 347 -19.94 -2.76 13.95
N ALA A 348 -20.46 -1.87 13.11
CA ALA A 348 -21.62 -2.13 12.26
C ALA A 348 -21.21 -2.74 10.91
N GLU A 349 -20.20 -2.17 10.24
CA GLU A 349 -19.96 -2.41 8.81
C GLU A 349 -18.71 -3.24 8.49
N ALA A 350 -17.70 -3.33 9.37
CA ALA A 350 -16.44 -3.99 9.01
C ALA A 350 -16.50 -5.53 9.05
N GLY A 351 -15.66 -6.17 8.22
CA GLY A 351 -15.50 -7.61 8.07
C GLY A 351 -16.48 -8.23 7.07
N ALA A 352 -16.41 -9.56 6.95
CA ALA A 352 -17.29 -10.36 6.10
C ALA A 352 -18.71 -10.39 6.68
N MET A 353 -19.42 -9.29 6.52
CA MET A 353 -20.78 -9.10 7.03
C MET A 353 -21.87 -9.54 6.05
N ARG A 354 -21.52 -9.84 4.80
CA ARG A 354 -22.41 -10.45 3.82
C ARG A 354 -21.98 -11.89 3.54
N PRO A 355 -22.92 -12.85 3.53
CA PRO A 355 -24.37 -12.68 3.76
C PRO A 355 -24.75 -12.33 5.21
N ARG A 356 -23.91 -12.72 6.17
CA ARG A 356 -23.98 -12.32 7.58
C ARG A 356 -22.64 -12.61 8.24
N ARG A 357 -22.28 -11.92 9.31
CA ARG A 357 -21.15 -12.28 10.19
C ARG A 357 -21.34 -13.68 10.77
N ASP A 358 -20.29 -14.47 10.83
CA ASP A 358 -20.30 -15.78 11.49
C ASP A 358 -20.12 -15.67 13.01
N ALA A 359 -20.10 -16.81 13.71
CA ALA A 359 -19.97 -16.84 15.16
C ALA A 359 -18.66 -16.21 15.69
N VAL A 360 -17.56 -16.32 14.93
CA VAL A 360 -16.25 -15.78 15.30
C VAL A 360 -16.26 -14.25 15.22
N ASP A 361 -16.71 -13.70 14.09
CA ASP A 361 -16.77 -12.25 13.88
C ASP A 361 -17.75 -11.60 14.88
N ARG A 362 -18.90 -12.23 15.14
CA ARG A 362 -19.85 -11.77 16.17
C ARG A 362 -19.21 -11.72 17.55
N ARG A 363 -18.49 -12.78 17.95
CA ARG A 363 -17.77 -12.83 19.24
C ARG A 363 -16.76 -11.70 19.37
N ILE A 364 -15.93 -11.48 18.34
CA ILE A 364 -14.90 -10.43 18.34
C ILE A 364 -15.54 -9.04 18.48
N VAL A 365 -16.57 -8.74 17.68
CA VAL A 365 -17.29 -7.47 17.75
C VAL A 365 -17.94 -7.25 19.12
N GLU A 366 -18.50 -8.29 19.72
CA GLU A 366 -19.09 -8.21 21.07
C GLU A 366 -18.03 -7.97 22.15
N LEU A 367 -16.86 -8.62 22.06
CA LEU A 367 -15.74 -8.36 22.97
C LEU A 367 -15.30 -6.90 22.90
N ILE A 368 -15.18 -6.35 21.69
CA ILE A 368 -14.83 -4.94 21.49
C ILE A 368 -15.87 -4.01 22.12
N ARG A 369 -17.18 -4.29 21.91
CA ARG A 369 -18.27 -3.51 22.52
C ARG A 369 -18.21 -3.49 24.05
N ARG A 370 -17.79 -4.60 24.67
CA ARG A 370 -17.71 -4.73 26.12
C ARG A 370 -16.40 -4.21 26.72
N GLY A 371 -15.40 -3.84 25.91
CA GLY A 371 -14.08 -3.48 26.43
C GLY A 371 -13.30 -4.70 26.94
N GLU A 372 -13.59 -5.88 26.40
CA GLU A 372 -13.01 -7.17 26.78
C GLU A 372 -12.11 -7.74 25.68
N GLY A 373 -11.42 -8.84 26.01
CA GLY A 373 -10.65 -9.68 25.10
C GLY A 373 -9.23 -9.93 25.61
N GLN A 374 -8.49 -10.78 24.91
CA GLN A 374 -7.12 -11.18 25.24
C GLN A 374 -6.39 -11.63 23.98
N LEU A 375 -5.06 -11.68 24.05
CA LEU A 375 -4.27 -12.39 23.04
C LEU A 375 -4.46 -13.90 23.21
N ILE A 376 -4.36 -14.63 22.12
CA ILE A 376 -4.49 -16.08 22.07
C ILE A 376 -3.25 -16.69 21.44
N ASP A 377 -2.93 -17.93 21.80
CA ASP A 377 -1.80 -18.69 21.27
C ASP A 377 -2.27 -19.78 20.28
N SER A 378 -3.54 -20.18 20.34
CA SER A 378 -4.20 -21.08 19.39
C SER A 378 -5.68 -20.71 19.17
N GLN A 379 -6.22 -21.01 17.98
CA GLN A 379 -7.66 -20.87 17.70
C GLN A 379 -8.53 -21.70 18.66
N GLU A 380 -8.01 -22.80 19.21
CA GLU A 380 -8.73 -23.68 20.14
C GLU A 380 -9.13 -22.98 21.44
N GLU A 381 -8.37 -21.96 21.89
CA GLU A 381 -8.68 -21.19 23.10
C GLU A 381 -9.99 -20.39 22.99
N VAL A 382 -10.45 -20.15 21.76
CA VAL A 382 -11.68 -19.41 21.46
C VAL A 382 -12.71 -20.27 20.71
N GLY A 383 -12.53 -21.59 20.75
CA GLY A 383 -13.50 -22.58 20.24
C GLY A 383 -13.26 -23.05 18.81
N GLY A 384 -12.11 -22.72 18.20
CA GLY A 384 -11.72 -23.19 16.88
C GLY A 384 -12.69 -22.76 15.78
N TRP A 385 -12.93 -23.62 14.78
CA TRP A 385 -13.87 -23.37 13.68
C TRP A 385 -15.30 -23.85 14.03
N PRO A 386 -16.18 -23.01 14.61
CA PRO A 386 -17.54 -23.42 14.93
C PRO A 386 -18.34 -23.75 13.65
N PRO A 387 -19.36 -24.63 13.71
CA PRO A 387 -20.17 -24.93 12.54
C PRO A 387 -20.76 -23.66 11.87
N LEU A 388 -20.65 -23.56 10.55
CA LEU A 388 -21.25 -22.50 9.75
C LEU A 388 -22.65 -22.91 9.29
N ALA A 389 -23.64 -22.04 9.49
CA ALA A 389 -24.97 -22.29 8.97
C ALA A 389 -24.98 -22.23 7.44
N THR A 390 -25.58 -23.24 6.80
CA THR A 390 -25.70 -23.32 5.34
C THR A 390 -27.13 -23.06 4.89
N ALA A 391 -27.30 -22.69 3.63
CA ALA A 391 -28.60 -22.62 2.97
C ALA A 391 -28.46 -23.07 1.51
N PRO A 392 -29.53 -23.52 0.84
CA PRO A 392 -29.53 -23.72 -0.59
C PRO A 392 -29.21 -22.39 -1.31
N PRO A 393 -28.41 -22.40 -2.39
CA PRO A 393 -28.23 -21.22 -3.23
C PRO A 393 -29.55 -20.88 -3.94
N SER A 394 -29.71 -19.62 -4.31
CA SER A 394 -30.82 -19.20 -5.18
C SER A 394 -30.77 -19.94 -6.53
N PRO A 395 -31.93 -20.19 -7.16
CA PRO A 395 -31.98 -20.61 -8.56
C PRO A 395 -31.30 -19.59 -9.47
N ASP A 396 -30.59 -20.12 -10.45
CA ASP A 396 -29.79 -19.43 -11.48
C ASP A 396 -29.75 -20.47 -12.61
N ALA A 397 -30.62 -20.27 -13.61
CA ALA A 397 -31.05 -21.27 -14.58
C ALA A 397 -30.13 -21.38 -15.80
N ASP A 398 -29.41 -20.33 -16.15
CA ASP A 398 -28.39 -20.32 -17.21
C ASP A 398 -26.94 -20.36 -16.69
N ALA A 399 -26.76 -20.36 -15.37
CA ALA A 399 -25.49 -20.56 -14.67
C ALA A 399 -24.49 -19.42 -14.89
N ASP A 400 -24.99 -18.19 -15.00
CA ASP A 400 -24.18 -16.99 -15.22
C ASP A 400 -23.75 -16.28 -13.92
N GLY A 401 -24.23 -16.75 -12.76
CA GLY A 401 -23.89 -16.24 -11.44
C GLY A 401 -24.86 -15.20 -10.88
N MET A 402 -25.87 -14.79 -11.63
CA MET A 402 -26.98 -13.94 -11.19
C MET A 402 -28.21 -14.81 -10.87
N PRO A 403 -28.94 -14.56 -9.76
CA PRO A 403 -30.17 -15.30 -9.49
C PRO A 403 -31.34 -14.93 -10.41
N ASP A 404 -32.14 -15.91 -10.85
CA ASP A 404 -33.31 -15.70 -11.73
C ASP A 404 -34.26 -14.59 -11.24
N ALA A 405 -34.43 -14.50 -9.92
CA ALA A 405 -35.33 -13.55 -9.29
C ALA A 405 -34.77 -12.12 -9.25
N TRP A 406 -33.45 -11.98 -9.26
CA TRP A 406 -32.77 -10.69 -9.38
C TRP A 406 -32.82 -10.20 -10.82
N GLU A 407 -32.53 -11.08 -11.79
CA GLU A 407 -32.57 -10.74 -13.21
C GLU A 407 -33.95 -10.29 -13.68
N LYS A 408 -35.00 -11.07 -13.37
CA LYS A 408 -36.41 -10.71 -13.71
C LYS A 408 -36.82 -9.36 -13.12
N ARG A 409 -36.30 -9.01 -11.95
CA ARG A 409 -36.61 -7.75 -11.27
C ARG A 409 -36.00 -6.56 -12.01
N HIS A 410 -34.83 -6.74 -12.61
CA HIS A 410 -34.09 -5.70 -13.33
C HIS A 410 -34.24 -5.77 -14.85
N GLY A 411 -35.12 -6.65 -15.36
CA GLY A 411 -35.43 -6.74 -16.79
C GLY A 411 -34.42 -7.51 -17.62
N LEU A 412 -33.56 -8.30 -16.98
CA LEU A 412 -32.62 -9.24 -17.62
C LEU A 412 -33.29 -10.58 -17.89
N ASN A 413 -32.62 -11.46 -18.63
CA ASN A 413 -33.16 -12.73 -19.11
C ASN A 413 -32.48 -13.94 -18.43
N PRO A 414 -33.15 -14.63 -17.47
CA PRO A 414 -32.59 -15.76 -16.71
C PRO A 414 -32.22 -17.03 -17.49
N GLN A 415 -32.30 -16.95 -18.81
CA GLN A 415 -32.07 -18.02 -19.76
C GLN A 415 -30.98 -17.63 -20.79
N ASP A 416 -30.37 -16.45 -20.67
CA ASP A 416 -29.32 -15.95 -21.54
C ASP A 416 -28.05 -15.61 -20.75
N PRO A 417 -27.11 -16.55 -20.63
CA PRO A 417 -25.93 -16.37 -19.79
C PRO A 417 -24.93 -15.33 -20.33
N ALA A 418 -25.18 -14.78 -21.53
CA ALA A 418 -24.36 -13.72 -22.10
C ALA A 418 -24.69 -12.35 -21.51
N ASP A 419 -25.89 -12.17 -20.92
CA ASP A 419 -26.30 -10.86 -20.42
C ASP A 419 -25.57 -10.47 -19.11
N ALA A 420 -25.08 -11.42 -18.30
CA ALA A 420 -24.16 -11.15 -17.18
C ALA A 420 -22.99 -10.25 -17.53
N ALA A 421 -22.38 -10.46 -18.70
CA ALA A 421 -21.23 -9.68 -19.17
C ALA A 421 -21.63 -8.39 -19.93
N GLY A 422 -22.94 -8.19 -20.16
CA GLY A 422 -23.49 -6.96 -20.70
C GLY A 422 -23.40 -5.80 -19.72
N ASP A 423 -23.55 -4.59 -20.24
CA ASP A 423 -23.59 -3.33 -19.50
C ASP A 423 -24.88 -2.63 -19.97
N LEU A 424 -25.96 -2.84 -19.22
CA LEU A 424 -27.31 -2.49 -19.67
C LEU A 424 -27.54 -0.97 -19.73
N ASP A 425 -26.80 -0.18 -18.93
CA ASP A 425 -26.96 1.26 -18.85
C ASP A 425 -25.77 2.09 -19.36
N GLY A 426 -24.64 1.44 -19.66
CA GLY A 426 -23.48 2.01 -20.32
C GLY A 426 -22.52 2.76 -19.39
N ASP A 427 -22.57 2.52 -18.08
CA ASP A 427 -21.70 3.16 -17.10
C ASP A 427 -20.32 2.49 -16.93
N GLY A 428 -20.16 1.30 -17.52
CA GLY A 428 -18.95 0.49 -17.55
C GLY A 428 -18.84 -0.59 -16.47
N TYR A 429 -19.88 -0.79 -15.64
CA TYR A 429 -20.06 -2.00 -14.84
C TYR A 429 -20.85 -3.05 -15.63
N THR A 430 -20.45 -4.31 -15.51
CA THR A 430 -21.24 -5.42 -16.07
C THR A 430 -22.45 -5.73 -15.20
N ASN A 431 -23.51 -6.31 -15.77
CA ASN A 431 -24.73 -6.67 -15.05
C ASN A 431 -24.45 -7.59 -13.83
N ILE A 432 -23.46 -8.49 -13.93
CA ILE A 432 -23.02 -9.27 -12.77
C ILE A 432 -22.34 -8.41 -11.70
N GLU A 433 -21.56 -7.40 -12.07
CA GLU A 433 -20.99 -6.47 -11.09
C GLU A 433 -22.08 -5.64 -10.40
N GLU A 434 -23.12 -5.24 -11.13
CA GLU A 434 -24.31 -4.60 -10.57
C GLU A 434 -24.99 -5.50 -9.52
N TYR A 435 -25.19 -6.78 -9.86
CA TYR A 435 -25.68 -7.78 -8.90
C TYR A 435 -24.76 -7.92 -7.66
N LEU A 436 -23.45 -7.98 -7.86
CA LEU A 436 -22.48 -8.11 -6.76
C LEU A 436 -22.46 -6.91 -5.81
N ASN A 437 -22.93 -5.75 -6.29
CA ASN A 437 -22.97 -4.48 -5.56
C ASN A 437 -24.36 -4.07 -5.09
N ASP A 438 -25.41 -4.82 -5.46
CA ASP A 438 -26.81 -4.51 -5.14
C ASP A 438 -27.25 -3.15 -5.74
N THR A 439 -26.77 -2.85 -6.94
CA THR A 439 -27.07 -1.66 -7.74
C THR A 439 -28.04 -2.00 -8.88
N ASP A 440 -28.62 -0.97 -9.53
CA ASP A 440 -29.67 -1.15 -10.55
C ASP A 440 -29.03 -1.10 -11.95
N PRO A 441 -28.93 -2.23 -12.69
CA PRO A 441 -28.25 -2.28 -13.98
C PRO A 441 -28.93 -1.46 -15.08
N ALA A 442 -30.12 -0.91 -14.83
CA ALA A 442 -30.80 0.00 -15.74
C ALA A 442 -30.61 1.49 -15.38
N ARG A 443 -29.79 1.81 -14.38
CA ARG A 443 -29.56 3.17 -13.87
C ARG A 443 -28.07 3.45 -13.69
N PRO A 444 -27.48 4.25 -14.59
CA PRO A 444 -26.05 4.51 -14.58
C PRO A 444 -25.56 5.01 -13.21
N GLU A 445 -24.58 4.32 -12.65
CA GLU A 445 -23.89 4.76 -11.44
C GLU A 445 -23.24 6.10 -11.70
N ARG A 446 -23.57 7.06 -10.83
CA ARG A 446 -23.05 8.42 -10.97
C ARG A 446 -21.68 8.53 -10.33
N TRP A 447 -20.68 8.05 -11.06
CA TRP A 447 -19.29 8.30 -10.77
C TRP A 447 -18.69 9.33 -11.73
N VAL A 448 -17.78 10.18 -11.22
CA VAL A 448 -17.07 11.18 -12.03
C VAL A 448 -15.57 10.92 -11.95
N PRO A 449 -14.88 10.74 -13.10
CA PRO A 449 -13.44 10.53 -13.12
C PRO A 449 -12.69 11.66 -12.43
N PRO A 450 -11.56 11.35 -11.77
CA PRO A 450 -10.79 12.38 -11.10
C PRO A 450 -10.24 13.33 -12.17
N PRO A 451 -10.26 14.65 -11.92
CA PRO A 451 -9.49 15.57 -12.74
C PRO A 451 -8.02 15.15 -12.84
N VAL A 452 -7.31 15.71 -13.81
CA VAL A 452 -5.87 15.52 -13.97
C VAL A 452 -5.22 16.86 -13.66
N ILE A 453 -4.37 16.88 -12.63
CA ILE A 453 -3.58 18.05 -12.26
C ILE A 453 -2.20 17.88 -12.91
N ARG A 454 -1.78 18.84 -13.75
CA ARG A 454 -0.47 18.83 -14.41
C ARG A 454 0.29 20.12 -14.13
N PRO A 455 1.54 20.06 -13.68
CA PRO A 455 2.40 21.24 -13.71
C PRO A 455 2.79 21.59 -15.15
N ASP A 456 3.02 22.87 -15.40
CA ASP A 456 3.63 23.35 -16.63
C ASP A 456 5.07 22.80 -16.70
N PRO A 457 5.37 21.92 -17.67
CA PRO A 457 6.69 21.31 -17.79
C PRO A 457 7.81 22.31 -18.12
N LEU A 458 7.47 23.56 -18.47
CA LEU A 458 8.41 24.63 -18.81
C LEU A 458 8.65 25.64 -17.66
N ALA A 459 7.99 25.48 -16.50
CA ALA A 459 8.16 26.41 -15.39
C ALA A 459 9.53 26.26 -14.71
N ALA A 460 10.29 27.35 -14.67
CA ALA A 460 11.54 27.43 -13.91
C ALA A 460 11.24 27.51 -12.40
N PRO A 461 11.96 26.78 -11.53
CA PRO A 461 11.87 26.96 -10.08
C PRO A 461 12.09 28.42 -9.67
N PRO A 462 11.48 28.91 -8.56
CA PRO A 462 10.72 28.18 -7.54
C PRO A 462 9.20 28.16 -7.79
N ASP A 463 8.71 28.68 -8.91
CA ASP A 463 7.28 28.75 -9.18
C ASP A 463 6.82 27.56 -10.02
N THR A 464 5.61 27.06 -9.78
CA THR A 464 5.01 26.05 -10.66
C THR A 464 3.57 26.41 -10.93
N THR A 465 3.28 26.64 -12.21
CA THR A 465 1.93 26.82 -12.72
C THR A 465 1.30 25.45 -12.88
N LEU A 466 0.12 25.26 -12.28
CA LEU A 466 -0.67 24.04 -12.38
C LEU A 466 -1.86 24.27 -13.31
N THR A 467 -2.13 23.26 -14.13
CA THR A 467 -3.32 23.14 -14.97
C THR A 467 -4.15 21.98 -14.46
N ILE A 468 -5.47 22.16 -14.44
CA ILE A 468 -6.42 21.09 -14.13
C ILE A 468 -7.22 20.81 -15.40
N THR A 469 -7.23 19.56 -15.83
CA THR A 469 -7.98 19.10 -17.00
C THR A 469 -8.87 17.94 -16.62
N LEU A 470 -10.11 17.92 -17.11
CA LEU A 470 -11.00 16.77 -16.98
C LEU A 470 -11.54 16.45 -18.37
N HIS A 471 -11.48 15.19 -18.77
CA HIS A 471 -12.06 14.74 -20.04
C HIS A 471 -13.58 14.66 -19.91
N GLY A 472 -14.33 15.17 -20.90
CA GLY A 472 -15.80 15.14 -20.89
C GLY A 472 -16.45 16.38 -20.27
N ALA A 473 -17.78 16.51 -20.47
CA ALA A 473 -18.57 17.58 -19.88
C ALA A 473 -19.06 17.14 -18.50
N HIS A 474 -18.36 17.57 -17.45
CA HIS A 474 -18.72 17.31 -16.07
C HIS A 474 -18.98 18.64 -15.32
N GLY A 475 -19.60 18.57 -14.13
CA GLY A 475 -19.91 19.73 -13.30
C GLY A 475 -18.68 20.58 -12.91
N PRO A 476 -18.86 21.68 -12.14
CA PRO A 476 -17.76 22.58 -11.83
C PRO A 476 -16.66 21.87 -11.02
N ILE A 477 -15.40 22.08 -11.42
CA ILE A 477 -14.22 21.60 -10.69
C ILE A 477 -13.88 22.60 -9.60
N HIS A 478 -13.77 22.13 -8.37
CA HIS A 478 -13.27 22.87 -7.22
C HIS A 478 -11.93 22.32 -6.78
N TYR A 479 -11.07 23.16 -6.20
CA TYR A 479 -9.73 22.74 -5.77
C TYR A 479 -9.32 23.37 -4.44
N THR A 480 -8.44 22.67 -3.73
CA THR A 480 -7.75 23.12 -2.52
C THR A 480 -6.23 23.03 -2.75
N VAL A 481 -5.44 23.69 -1.90
CA VAL A 481 -3.96 23.68 -1.96
C VAL A 481 -3.33 23.20 -0.65
N ASP A 482 -4.15 22.80 0.31
CA ASP A 482 -3.78 22.32 1.65
C ASP A 482 -4.03 20.81 1.83
N GLY A 483 -4.43 20.09 0.77
CA GLY A 483 -4.65 18.66 0.80
C GLY A 483 -6.00 18.23 1.39
N ARG A 484 -6.88 19.15 1.81
CA ARG A 484 -8.25 18.79 2.18
C ARG A 484 -9.07 18.47 0.94
N GLU A 485 -10.12 17.66 1.11
CA GLU A 485 -11.09 17.43 0.04
C GLU A 485 -11.82 18.73 -0.35
N PRO A 486 -11.87 19.11 -1.65
CA PRO A 486 -12.60 20.30 -2.07
C PRO A 486 -14.11 20.18 -1.89
N THR A 487 -14.74 21.28 -1.53
CA THR A 487 -16.19 21.44 -1.36
C THR A 487 -16.72 22.50 -2.31
N ALA A 488 -18.04 22.66 -2.38
CA ALA A 488 -18.67 23.71 -3.20
C ALA A 488 -18.31 25.13 -2.74
N ALA A 489 -17.82 25.28 -1.50
CA ALA A 489 -17.34 26.54 -0.94
C ALA A 489 -15.89 26.89 -1.34
N ASP A 490 -15.12 25.91 -1.81
CA ASP A 490 -13.74 26.11 -2.23
C ASP A 490 -13.64 26.75 -3.63
N PRO A 491 -12.50 27.34 -4.01
CA PRO A 491 -12.34 28.00 -5.30
C PRO A 491 -12.68 27.10 -6.50
N ARG A 492 -13.51 27.62 -7.41
CA ARG A 492 -13.78 27.00 -8.71
C ARG A 492 -12.58 27.19 -9.64
N TYR A 493 -12.16 26.12 -10.30
CA TYR A 493 -11.13 26.19 -11.33
C TYR A 493 -11.65 26.93 -12.58
N SER A 494 -10.96 28.02 -12.96
CA SER A 494 -11.30 28.85 -14.13
C SER A 494 -10.13 29.05 -15.10
N GLY A 495 -8.96 28.46 -14.81
CA GLY A 495 -7.74 28.60 -15.59
C GLY A 495 -6.50 28.22 -14.77
N PRO A 496 -5.31 28.19 -15.40
CA PRO A 496 -4.07 27.84 -14.72
C PRO A 496 -3.80 28.74 -13.50
N PHE A 497 -3.23 28.18 -12.44
CA PHE A 497 -2.88 28.93 -11.22
C PHE A 497 -1.47 28.58 -10.74
N THR A 498 -0.80 29.51 -10.07
CA THR A 498 0.59 29.35 -9.63
C THR A 498 0.66 29.04 -8.15
N VAL A 499 1.46 28.03 -7.81
CA VAL A 499 1.82 27.70 -6.44
C VAL A 499 3.26 28.13 -6.19
N ARG A 500 3.51 28.83 -5.06
CA ARG A 500 4.80 29.44 -4.71
C ARG A 500 5.46 28.90 -3.43
N ARG A 501 4.81 27.95 -2.77
CA ARG A 501 5.24 27.26 -1.53
C ARG A 501 4.79 25.80 -1.64
N PRO A 502 5.33 24.86 -0.85
CA PRO A 502 4.81 23.50 -0.85
C PRO A 502 3.29 23.51 -0.66
N ALA A 503 2.57 22.82 -1.53
CA ALA A 503 1.11 22.76 -1.55
C ALA A 503 0.63 21.39 -1.99
N HIS A 504 -0.46 20.96 -1.39
CA HIS A 504 -1.11 19.70 -1.72
C HIS A 504 -2.39 20.05 -2.45
N VAL A 505 -2.33 19.93 -3.78
CA VAL A 505 -3.46 20.29 -4.61
C VAL A 505 -4.40 19.11 -4.71
N ARG A 506 -5.64 19.30 -4.29
CA ARG A 506 -6.73 18.36 -4.59
C ARG A 506 -7.75 19.06 -5.45
N ALA A 507 -8.32 18.33 -6.39
CA ALA A 507 -9.33 18.85 -7.27
C ALA A 507 -10.40 17.80 -7.52
N ARG A 508 -11.67 18.18 -7.42
CA ARG A 508 -12.79 17.30 -7.74
C ARG A 508 -13.93 18.08 -8.37
N VAL A 509 -14.76 17.37 -9.09
CA VAL A 509 -16.07 17.90 -9.47
C VAL A 509 -16.93 17.95 -8.22
N VAL A 510 -17.56 19.10 -7.97
CA VAL A 510 -18.55 19.25 -6.91
C VAL A 510 -19.87 19.68 -7.54
N ALA A 511 -20.80 18.73 -7.69
CA ALA A 511 -22.14 19.03 -8.20
C ALA A 511 -23.06 19.49 -7.05
N SER A 512 -24.04 20.35 -7.36
CA SER A 512 -25.05 20.76 -6.39
C SER A 512 -26.09 19.65 -6.18
N GLY A 513 -26.21 19.16 -4.95
CA GLY A 513 -27.39 18.40 -4.51
C GLY A 513 -27.38 16.88 -4.69
N ASP A 514 -26.30 16.27 -5.20
CA ASP A 514 -26.18 14.81 -5.32
C ASP A 514 -24.93 14.27 -4.63
N ALA A 515 -25.09 13.13 -3.96
CA ALA A 515 -24.03 12.32 -3.35
C ALA A 515 -23.24 11.54 -4.42
N THR A 516 -22.76 12.23 -5.46
CA THR A 516 -21.96 11.58 -6.49
C THR A 516 -20.67 11.04 -5.87
N LEU A 517 -20.36 9.78 -6.16
CA LEU A 517 -19.04 9.19 -5.92
C LEU A 517 -18.06 9.93 -6.83
N THR A 518 -17.56 11.09 -6.42
CA THR A 518 -16.53 11.79 -7.20
C THR A 518 -15.18 11.44 -6.63
N THR A 519 -14.32 10.87 -7.46
CA THR A 519 -12.90 10.75 -7.13
C THR A 519 -12.21 12.09 -7.24
N SER A 520 -11.45 12.49 -6.22
CA SER A 520 -10.59 13.66 -6.34
C SER A 520 -9.29 13.31 -7.03
N ALA A 521 -8.89 14.17 -7.95
CA ALA A 521 -7.51 14.32 -8.35
C ALA A 521 -6.68 14.78 -7.16
N PHE A 522 -5.44 14.31 -7.09
CA PHE A 522 -4.47 14.82 -6.14
C PHE A 522 -3.13 15.00 -6.82
N ALA A 523 -2.44 16.07 -6.47
CA ALA A 523 -1.07 16.32 -6.86
C ALA A 523 -0.33 16.98 -5.70
N PHE A 524 0.90 16.55 -5.47
CA PHE A 524 1.81 17.30 -4.61
C PHE A 524 2.62 18.26 -5.44
N TYR A 525 2.61 19.50 -5.01
CA TYR A 525 3.65 20.44 -5.31
C TYR A 525 4.57 20.57 -4.09
N GLU A 526 5.73 19.93 -4.12
CA GLU A 526 6.80 20.28 -3.18
C GLU A 526 7.55 21.47 -3.76
N ALA A 527 7.64 22.58 -3.02
CA ALA A 527 8.73 23.51 -3.30
C ALA A 527 10.01 22.77 -2.87
N PRO A 528 10.88 22.37 -3.80
CA PRO A 528 11.98 21.50 -3.46
C PRO A 528 12.89 22.22 -2.46
N GLU A 529 13.22 21.56 -1.35
CA GLU A 529 14.25 22.05 -0.43
C GLU A 529 15.55 22.22 -1.23
N VAL A 530 16.10 23.42 -1.21
CA VAL A 530 17.43 23.67 -1.76
C VAL A 530 18.42 23.26 -0.69
N LEU A 531 19.03 22.08 -0.85
CA LEU A 531 20.14 21.67 0.01
C LEU A 531 21.27 22.68 -0.17
N ALA A 532 21.62 23.36 0.92
CA ALA A 532 22.68 24.33 0.92
C ALA A 532 24.02 23.63 0.75
N ALA A 533 24.89 24.21 -0.07
CA ALA A 533 26.25 23.72 -0.19
C ALA A 533 26.96 23.82 1.17
N GLN A 534 27.65 22.76 1.54
CA GLN A 534 28.50 22.70 2.70
C GLN A 534 29.87 23.31 2.42
N HIS A 535 30.57 23.66 3.48
CA HIS A 535 31.99 24.02 3.46
C HIS A 535 32.78 22.89 4.11
N PRO A 536 33.42 22.00 3.33
CA PRO A 536 34.22 20.93 3.87
C PRO A 536 35.37 21.49 4.71
N ASN A 537 35.40 21.13 6.00
CA ASN A 537 36.51 21.49 6.87
C ASN A 537 37.73 20.62 6.51
N GLY A 538 38.66 21.17 5.71
CA GLY A 538 39.94 20.57 5.32
C GLY A 538 40.09 20.32 3.81
N PRO A 539 41.33 20.04 3.33
CA PRO A 539 41.57 19.76 1.92
C PRO A 539 40.90 18.46 1.49
N LEU A 540 40.36 18.49 0.27
CA LEU A 540 39.70 17.37 -0.38
C LEU A 540 40.59 16.79 -1.48
N ARG A 541 40.57 15.46 -1.66
CA ARG A 541 41.20 14.76 -2.79
C ARG A 541 40.19 13.83 -3.47
N PRO A 542 40.32 13.55 -4.78
CA PRO A 542 39.43 12.61 -5.47
C PRO A 542 39.38 11.23 -4.78
N GLY A 543 38.17 10.67 -4.66
CA GLY A 543 37.93 9.34 -4.08
C GLY A 543 36.74 9.29 -3.13
N LEU A 544 36.44 8.08 -2.65
CA LEU A 544 35.42 7.79 -1.63
C LEU A 544 36.02 6.94 -0.51
N LEU A 545 35.60 7.20 0.73
CA LEU A 545 35.87 6.31 1.84
C LEU A 545 34.90 5.14 1.71
N LEU A 546 35.43 3.92 1.60
CA LEU A 546 34.67 2.69 1.63
C LEU A 546 34.78 2.07 3.02
N ARG A 547 33.64 1.66 3.59
CA ARG A 547 33.56 0.72 4.70
C ARG A 547 32.76 -0.48 4.27
N ARG A 548 33.28 -1.68 4.53
CA ARG A 548 32.56 -2.93 4.34
C ARG A 548 32.02 -3.41 5.68
N TYR A 549 30.81 -3.93 5.67
CA TYR A 549 30.18 -4.53 6.84
C TYR A 549 29.64 -5.91 6.51
N ARG A 550 29.41 -6.70 7.56
CA ARG A 550 28.85 -8.04 7.49
C ARG A 550 27.79 -8.23 8.55
N ALA A 551 26.67 -8.81 8.15
CA ALA A 551 25.60 -9.24 9.03
C ALA A 551 25.06 -10.59 8.56
N ALA A 552 24.49 -11.37 9.48
CA ALA A 552 23.76 -12.59 9.13
C ALA A 552 22.41 -12.26 8.47
N ASP A 553 21.76 -11.19 8.92
CA ASP A 553 20.49 -10.68 8.43
C ASP A 553 20.44 -9.16 8.67
N TRP A 554 20.27 -8.35 7.63
CA TRP A 554 20.18 -6.89 7.80
C TRP A 554 18.83 -6.44 8.37
N ASP A 555 17.79 -7.27 8.36
CA ASP A 555 16.49 -6.97 8.98
C ASP A 555 16.52 -7.08 10.50
N GLU A 556 17.39 -7.91 11.06
CA GLU A 556 17.57 -8.10 12.50
C GLU A 556 18.80 -7.41 13.08
N SER A 557 19.70 -6.94 12.23
CA SER A 557 20.94 -6.31 12.66
C SER A 557 20.74 -4.91 13.24
N PRO A 558 21.61 -4.49 14.18
CA PRO A 558 21.71 -3.09 14.59
C PRO A 558 21.92 -2.16 13.39
N PRO A 559 21.57 -0.86 13.49
CA PRO A 559 21.86 0.12 12.45
C PRO A 559 23.34 0.04 12.06
N ILE A 560 23.63 0.04 10.75
CA ILE A 560 24.99 -0.20 10.22
C ILE A 560 26.01 0.81 10.78
N GLU A 561 25.56 2.01 11.12
CA GLU A 561 26.37 3.07 11.73
C GLU A 561 26.89 2.70 13.13
N THR A 562 26.26 1.74 13.80
CA THR A 562 26.65 1.23 15.11
C THR A 562 27.55 0.00 15.03
N LEU A 563 27.68 -0.60 13.85
CA LEU A 563 28.53 -1.77 13.65
C LEU A 563 29.98 -1.35 13.44
N PRO A 564 30.97 -2.15 13.88
CA PRO A 564 32.35 -1.98 13.45
C PRO A 564 32.49 -2.47 11.99
N PRO A 565 33.15 -1.72 11.09
CA PRO A 565 33.40 -2.18 9.73
C PRO A 565 34.41 -3.34 9.74
N VAL A 566 34.20 -4.32 8.86
CA VAL A 566 35.15 -5.42 8.66
C VAL A 566 36.37 -4.99 7.83
N GLU A 567 36.19 -3.95 7.00
CA GLU A 567 37.23 -3.39 6.15
C GLU A 567 36.97 -1.90 5.95
N THR A 568 38.04 -1.11 5.84
CA THR A 568 37.96 0.31 5.47
C THR A 568 39.05 0.63 4.47
N ASP A 569 38.68 1.26 3.35
CA ASP A 569 39.59 1.61 2.27
C ASP A 569 39.24 2.99 1.66
N THR A 570 40.13 3.58 0.86
CA THR A 570 39.85 4.75 0.03
C THR A 570 39.94 4.37 -1.45
N ILE A 571 38.82 4.43 -2.15
CA ILE A 571 38.74 3.96 -3.53
C ILE A 571 38.67 5.11 -4.53
N GLY A 572 39.34 4.93 -5.67
CA GLY A 572 39.33 5.86 -6.81
C GLY A 572 38.21 5.61 -7.83
N ARG A 573 37.38 4.58 -7.61
CA ARG A 573 36.22 4.23 -8.45
C ARG A 573 35.16 3.56 -7.58
N LEU A 574 33.87 3.85 -7.81
CA LEU A 574 32.77 3.05 -7.28
C LEU A 574 32.82 1.69 -7.99
N ASP A 575 33.50 0.71 -7.38
CA ASP A 575 33.71 -0.61 -7.95
C ASP A 575 32.77 -1.63 -7.30
N LEU A 576 31.74 -2.01 -8.05
CA LEU A 576 30.69 -2.90 -7.57
C LEU A 576 31.08 -4.38 -7.68
N THR A 577 32.32 -4.68 -8.10
CA THR A 577 32.91 -6.01 -7.96
C THR A 577 33.47 -6.25 -6.55
N LEU A 578 33.59 -5.20 -5.72
CA LEU A 578 34.11 -5.26 -4.34
C LEU A 578 33.22 -6.04 -3.36
N TRP A 579 32.04 -6.48 -3.81
CA TRP A 579 31.11 -7.25 -2.98
C TRP A 579 31.62 -8.65 -2.66
N GLY A 580 32.44 -9.23 -3.55
CA GLY A 580 32.71 -10.66 -3.54
C GLY A 580 31.44 -11.50 -3.72
N ASP A 581 31.53 -12.80 -3.41
CA ASP A 581 30.42 -13.76 -3.55
C ASP A 581 29.68 -14.03 -2.22
N GLU A 582 29.90 -13.21 -1.20
CA GLU A 582 29.41 -13.48 0.16
C GLU A 582 28.08 -12.77 0.47
N PRO A 583 26.99 -13.53 0.75
CA PRO A 583 25.72 -12.98 1.22
C PRO A 583 25.87 -12.14 2.50
N GLY A 584 24.96 -11.19 2.73
CA GLY A 584 24.98 -10.37 3.95
C GLY A 584 26.09 -9.31 3.99
N THR A 585 26.71 -9.01 2.84
CA THR A 585 27.67 -7.91 2.69
C THR A 585 26.95 -6.58 2.47
N ALA A 586 27.39 -5.54 3.17
CA ALA A 586 27.01 -4.16 2.90
C ALA A 586 28.23 -3.30 2.58
N LEU A 587 28.10 -2.42 1.60
CA LEU A 587 29.11 -1.42 1.25
C LEU A 587 28.60 -0.03 1.59
N TRP A 588 29.39 0.70 2.37
CA TRP A 588 29.13 2.07 2.76
C TRP A 588 30.19 2.99 2.18
N PHE A 589 29.77 3.92 1.33
CA PHE A 589 30.64 4.94 0.75
C PHE A 589 30.35 6.28 1.40
N GLU A 590 31.40 7.05 1.69
CA GLU A 590 31.29 8.38 2.27
C GLU A 590 32.30 9.35 1.65
N GLY A 591 31.86 10.58 1.36
CA GLY A 591 32.70 11.63 0.78
C GLY A 591 31.93 12.91 0.50
N TYR A 592 32.39 13.68 -0.49
CA TYR A 592 31.80 14.94 -0.91
C TYR A 592 31.59 14.95 -2.42
N LEU A 593 30.44 15.42 -2.87
CA LEU A 593 30.08 15.64 -4.26
C LEU A 593 30.21 17.13 -4.59
N GLN A 594 30.86 17.46 -5.70
CA GLN A 594 30.87 18.83 -6.21
C GLN A 594 29.68 19.05 -7.15
N VAL A 595 28.76 19.93 -6.75
CA VAL A 595 27.61 20.34 -7.52
C VAL A 595 27.99 21.58 -8.34
N PRO A 596 28.05 21.49 -9.69
CA PRO A 596 28.56 22.57 -10.52
C PRO A 596 27.65 23.80 -10.60
N GLU A 597 26.33 23.60 -10.48
CA GLU A 597 25.35 24.68 -10.60
C GLU A 597 24.16 24.43 -9.67
N THR A 598 23.55 25.51 -9.17
CA THR A 598 22.34 25.39 -8.36
C THR A 598 21.20 24.92 -9.25
N GLY A 599 20.51 23.86 -8.86
CA GLY A 599 19.30 23.45 -9.57
C GLY A 599 18.83 22.05 -9.24
N ARG A 600 17.91 21.57 -10.06
CA ARG A 600 17.26 20.27 -9.91
C ARG A 600 18.14 19.15 -10.45
N TYR A 601 18.60 18.29 -9.55
CA TYR A 601 19.35 17.08 -9.86
C TYR A 601 18.43 15.86 -9.79
N ARG A 602 18.60 14.97 -10.76
CA ARG A 602 17.94 13.68 -10.80
C ARG A 602 18.92 12.60 -10.35
N PHE A 603 18.46 11.65 -9.54
CA PHE A 603 19.25 10.53 -9.03
C PHE A 603 18.57 9.22 -9.37
N PHE A 604 19.36 8.23 -9.74
CA PHE A 604 18.88 6.88 -9.95
C PHE A 604 19.80 5.91 -9.21
N LEU A 605 19.20 5.02 -8.41
CA LEU A 605 19.87 3.99 -7.63
C LEU A 605 19.19 2.66 -7.95
N GLU A 606 19.73 1.96 -8.92
CA GLU A 606 19.41 0.56 -9.17
C GLU A 606 20.13 -0.27 -8.12
N ALA A 607 19.40 -0.86 -7.18
CA ALA A 607 19.95 -1.67 -6.09
C ALA A 607 18.82 -2.34 -5.29
N ASP A 608 19.18 -3.17 -4.30
CA ASP A 608 18.27 -3.64 -3.25
C ASP A 608 17.44 -2.44 -2.70
N PRO A 609 16.11 -2.57 -2.53
CA PRO A 609 15.24 -1.49 -2.09
C PRO A 609 15.65 -0.79 -0.79
N ARG A 610 16.45 -1.42 0.07
CA ARG A 610 17.00 -0.87 1.32
C ARG A 610 18.36 -0.17 1.15
N SER A 611 18.94 -0.20 -0.04
CA SER A 611 20.09 0.64 -0.41
C SER A 611 19.69 2.12 -0.43
N ARG A 612 20.60 3.03 -0.11
CA ARG A 612 20.29 4.45 0.16
C ARG A 612 21.42 5.36 -0.32
N LEU A 613 21.07 6.50 -0.92
CA LEU A 613 21.96 7.63 -1.19
C LEU A 613 21.50 8.81 -0.34
N TRP A 614 22.39 9.30 0.52
CA TRP A 614 22.20 10.53 1.26
C TRP A 614 23.01 11.67 0.66
N ILE A 615 22.42 12.86 0.62
CA ILE A 615 23.10 14.13 0.40
C ILE A 615 22.80 15.01 1.61
N ASP A 616 23.84 15.51 2.26
CA ASP A 616 23.77 16.36 3.46
C ASP A 616 22.91 15.78 4.60
N GLY A 617 22.97 14.45 4.76
CA GLY A 617 22.20 13.73 5.77
C GLY A 617 20.73 13.47 5.39
N GLN A 618 20.26 13.95 4.24
CA GLN A 618 18.95 13.63 3.70
C GLN A 618 19.03 12.49 2.69
N VAL A 619 18.17 11.49 2.80
CA VAL A 619 18.06 10.44 1.77
C VAL A 619 17.45 11.04 0.51
N VAL A 620 18.24 11.14 -0.56
CA VAL A 620 17.79 11.66 -1.86
C VAL A 620 17.47 10.54 -2.85
N ALA A 621 17.92 9.31 -2.61
CA ALA A 621 17.53 8.14 -3.40
C ALA A 621 17.59 6.85 -2.58
N HIS A 622 16.76 5.88 -2.96
CA HIS A 622 16.80 4.50 -2.46
C HIS A 622 16.79 3.50 -3.62
N GLY A 623 17.18 2.25 -3.35
CA GLY A 623 17.16 1.19 -4.34
C GLY A 623 15.78 1.00 -4.96
N ARG A 624 15.74 0.88 -6.29
CA ARG A 624 14.56 0.53 -7.07
C ARG A 624 14.95 0.05 -8.46
N THR A 625 14.01 -0.51 -9.22
CA THR A 625 14.25 -0.92 -10.61
C THR A 625 14.21 0.28 -11.58
N PRO A 626 14.81 0.18 -12.79
CA PRO A 626 14.83 1.25 -13.81
C PRO A 626 13.46 1.82 -14.16
N GLU A 627 12.42 0.99 -14.09
CA GLU A 627 11.05 1.35 -14.47
C GLU A 627 10.40 2.31 -13.45
N ALA A 628 10.88 2.34 -12.21
CA ALA A 628 10.33 3.17 -11.15
C ALA A 628 10.72 4.66 -11.26
N GLY A 629 11.56 5.03 -12.24
CA GLY A 629 11.96 6.40 -12.51
C GLY A 629 12.93 7.01 -11.49
N PRO A 630 13.42 8.23 -11.73
CA PRO A 630 14.44 8.86 -10.90
C PRO A 630 13.86 9.52 -9.64
N PHE A 631 14.72 9.70 -8.63
CA PHE A 631 14.50 10.69 -7.57
C PHE A 631 14.93 12.06 -8.04
N THR A 632 14.47 13.08 -7.35
CA THR A 632 14.87 14.47 -7.59
C THR A 632 15.24 15.14 -6.27
N ALA A 633 16.32 15.91 -6.25
CA ALA A 633 16.64 16.85 -5.18
C ALA A 633 17.11 18.17 -5.79
N VAL A 634 16.94 19.29 -5.09
CA VAL A 634 17.51 20.57 -5.52
C VAL A 634 18.74 20.86 -4.68
N LEU A 635 19.87 21.05 -5.35
CA LEU A 635 21.17 21.26 -4.72
C LEU A 635 21.65 22.67 -5.07
N ALA A 636 22.24 23.38 -4.11
CA ALA A 636 22.99 24.60 -4.37
C ALA A 636 24.33 24.27 -5.04
N ALA A 637 24.87 25.17 -5.85
CA ALA A 637 26.23 25.03 -6.35
C ALA A 637 27.23 24.98 -5.18
N GLY A 638 28.15 24.00 -5.20
CA GLY A 638 29.17 23.84 -4.17
C GLY A 638 29.35 22.40 -3.71
N TRP A 639 29.88 22.22 -2.50
CA TRP A 639 30.20 20.90 -1.97
C TRP A 639 29.04 20.33 -1.17
N HIS A 640 28.72 19.06 -1.39
CA HIS A 640 27.69 18.36 -0.64
C HIS A 640 28.27 17.10 -0.02
N HIS A 641 27.93 16.82 1.24
CA HIS A 641 28.35 15.58 1.87
C HIS A 641 27.50 14.43 1.34
N VAL A 642 28.12 13.34 0.90
CA VAL A 642 27.42 12.21 0.30
C VAL A 642 27.74 10.94 1.07
N ARG A 643 26.69 10.15 1.31
CA ARG A 643 26.80 8.77 1.77
C ARG A 643 26.01 7.86 0.84
N LEU A 644 26.53 6.67 0.57
CA LEU A 644 25.85 5.66 -0.22
C LEU A 644 25.96 4.32 0.51
N LEU A 645 24.82 3.74 0.86
CA LEU A 645 24.70 2.38 1.36
C LEU A 645 24.19 1.49 0.23
N LEU A 646 24.91 0.40 -0.03
CA LEU A 646 24.50 -0.66 -0.92
C LEU A 646 24.41 -1.97 -0.14
N LEU A 647 23.26 -2.65 -0.22
CA LEU A 647 22.99 -3.93 0.46
C LEU A 647 22.83 -5.07 -0.54
N ARG A 648 23.30 -6.28 -0.18
CA ARG A 648 23.05 -7.55 -0.93
C ARG A 648 22.32 -8.44 0.00
N GLU A 649 21.06 -8.64 -0.31
CA GLU A 649 20.33 -9.74 0.25
C GLU A 649 19.80 -10.61 -0.88
N TRP A 650 20.37 -11.81 -0.94
CA TRP A 650 19.88 -12.97 -1.68
C TRP A 650 19.83 -12.88 -3.22
N ASP A 651 19.86 -11.69 -3.84
CA ASP A 651 19.83 -11.51 -5.30
C ASP A 651 21.09 -10.84 -5.89
N LEU A 652 21.23 -10.97 -7.21
CA LEU A 652 22.26 -10.35 -8.05
C LEU A 652 21.67 -9.15 -8.83
N SER A 653 20.81 -8.34 -8.20
CA SER A 653 20.28 -7.15 -8.88
C SER A 653 21.46 -6.27 -9.34
N PRO A 654 21.46 -5.81 -10.61
CA PRO A 654 22.50 -4.91 -11.08
C PRO A 654 22.50 -3.65 -10.21
N VAL A 655 23.67 -3.30 -9.70
CA VAL A 655 23.82 -2.07 -8.93
C VAL A 655 24.27 -0.96 -9.86
N GLN A 656 23.53 0.14 -9.91
CA GLN A 656 23.87 1.29 -10.73
C GLN A 656 23.48 2.59 -10.03
N VAL A 657 24.45 3.50 -9.93
CA VAL A 657 24.21 4.85 -9.41
C VAL A 657 24.45 5.87 -10.52
N ARG A 658 23.42 6.65 -10.86
CA ARG A 658 23.49 7.69 -11.88
C ARG A 658 22.86 8.97 -11.38
N TRP A 659 23.32 10.08 -11.94
CA TRP A 659 22.73 11.39 -11.70
C TRP A 659 22.70 12.24 -12.96
N ALA A 660 21.90 13.29 -12.95
CA ALA A 660 21.87 14.29 -14.02
C ALA A 660 21.51 15.66 -13.43
N GLY A 661 22.34 16.67 -13.69
CA GLY A 661 22.06 18.06 -13.35
C GLY A 661 21.05 18.74 -14.28
N PRO A 662 20.74 20.03 -14.02
CA PRO A 662 19.84 20.83 -14.86
C PRO A 662 20.25 20.83 -16.33
N GLY A 663 19.39 20.34 -17.23
CA GLY A 663 19.68 20.28 -18.67
C GLY A 663 20.81 19.30 -19.08
N GLN A 664 21.36 18.54 -18.14
CA GLN A 664 22.46 17.59 -18.40
C GLN A 664 21.92 16.18 -18.70
N PRO A 665 22.62 15.39 -19.54
CA PRO A 665 22.30 13.97 -19.75
C PRO A 665 22.63 13.13 -18.51
N TRP A 666 22.06 11.92 -18.45
CA TRP A 666 22.36 10.95 -17.40
C TRP A 666 23.82 10.50 -17.44
N GLN A 667 24.54 10.71 -16.34
CA GLN A 667 25.92 10.26 -16.18
C GLN A 667 26.07 9.34 -14.97
N PRO A 668 27.00 8.38 -15.00
CA PRO A 668 27.33 7.58 -13.83
C PRO A 668 27.83 8.48 -12.70
N LEU A 669 27.43 8.17 -11.47
CA LEU A 669 27.95 8.85 -10.29
C LEU A 669 29.30 8.18 -9.93
N THR A 670 30.38 8.62 -10.59
CA THR A 670 31.72 8.02 -10.44
C THR A 670 32.51 8.63 -9.28
N ALA A 671 33.54 7.94 -8.79
CA ALA A 671 34.45 8.48 -7.78
C ALA A 671 35.23 9.73 -8.23
N ALA A 672 35.29 10.04 -9.53
CA ALA A 672 35.83 11.31 -10.02
C ALA A 672 34.90 12.51 -9.69
N ALA A 673 33.61 12.26 -9.44
CA ALA A 673 32.68 13.25 -8.92
C ALA A 673 32.77 13.40 -7.39
N PHE A 674 33.50 12.49 -6.72
CA PHE A 674 33.58 12.40 -5.28
C PHE A 674 34.95 12.72 -4.71
N PHE A 675 34.95 13.26 -3.50
CA PHE A 675 36.15 13.67 -2.80
C PHE A 675 36.11 13.24 -1.34
N VAL A 676 37.25 12.77 -0.82
CA VAL A 676 37.43 12.49 0.60
C VAL A 676 38.31 13.55 1.24
N LYS A 677 38.08 13.78 2.54
CA LYS A 677 39.02 14.57 3.35
C LYS A 677 40.38 13.88 3.36
N VAL A 678 41.44 14.67 3.15
CA VAL A 678 42.80 14.19 3.41
C VAL A 678 42.91 14.02 4.94
N PRO A 679 43.32 12.85 5.45
CA PRO A 679 43.58 12.68 6.87
C PRO A 679 44.58 13.76 7.33
N PRO A 680 44.44 14.31 8.54
CA PRO A 680 45.48 15.18 9.08
C PRO A 680 46.80 14.41 9.04
N SER A 681 47.84 15.04 8.50
CA SER A 681 49.20 14.47 8.57
C SER A 681 49.52 14.15 10.03
N PRO A 682 50.07 12.96 10.32
CA PRO A 682 50.36 12.54 11.69
C PRO A 682 51.29 13.51 12.42
#